data_AF-A0A1Y1WCP8-F1
#
_entry.id   AF-A0A1Y1WCP8-F1
#
_cell.length_a   1.000
_cell.length_b   1.000
_cell.length_c   1.000
_cell.angle_alpha   90.00
_cell.angle_beta   90.00
_cell.angle_gamma   90.00
#
_symmetry.space_group_name_H-M   'P 1'
#
loop_
_entity.id
_entity.type
_entity.pdbx_description
1 polymer ?
#
loop_
_entity_poly.entity_id
_entity_poly.type
_entity_poly.pdbx_seq_one_letter_code
_entity_poly.pdbx_strand_id
1 'polypeptide(L)'
;MNTATTAASTPQREATPDVTAAGHAGTQEKRRTDDHETTGKDRKKKRAAKGPDRTKYTPPETRLSDLGGVDACIEEVLELIVMPLKHPEIYLHTGVNPPRGVLLHGPPGCGKTMLANAIAGEVGVPFLQISAPSIVSGMSGESEKKLREVFEEARDLAPCIVFIDEIDAITPKRETAQREMERRIVAQMLTCIDDLSWEKTDNKPVMLIGATNRPDSLDPALRRAGRFDREIAMAVPDEDAREQILHVLCQKLLLSGDFDIKELAKCTPGYVGADLTALTTAAGMIAVKRIFHSMQALAPSTLADKLALAAVDGDVPGAAESMSVDPVSGQETPMPISTPARWDAQPADRKLRTIADFLASHPDPLTTEELAPLAISNADFIEALKKVQPSAKREGFATVPGVTWDDIGALGKVRDELRMAVVEPIRQPELFAKVGITAPAGVLLWGPPGNGKTLLAKAIANESHTNFISVKGGELMSKYVGDSERAVRQVFSRARASSPCVVFFDEIDALCSRRSGEQSEASARVVNTLLTEIDGMVSRKAVYIIAATNRPDIIDPAMLRPGRLDKLLYVELPTPAERADILRTLTKKTPLADDVSLDEVAADSRCDGYSGADLAGLIREAAVAALRSVFLAQDSGAAQPGGSILVSKENFDTALSCIAPSVSASDMKKYDALRKLYGK
;
A
#
# COMPACT_ATOMS: atom_id res chain seq x y z
N MET A 1 80.87 25.69 12.80
CA MET A 1 79.67 25.95 13.62
C MET A 1 78.80 24.70 13.47
N ASN A 2 78.97 23.65 14.29
CA ASN A 2 78.77 23.54 15.76
C ASN A 2 77.27 23.35 16.07
N THR A 3 76.82 22.33 16.82
CA THR A 3 77.52 21.15 17.39
C THR A 3 76.49 20.07 17.79
N ALA A 4 76.94 18.80 17.87
CA ALA A 4 76.70 17.76 18.91
C ALA A 4 75.42 17.81 19.80
N THR A 5 74.76 16.70 20.18
CA THR A 5 75.08 15.24 20.10
C THR A 5 73.76 14.40 19.99
N THR A 6 73.55 13.12 20.35
CA THR A 6 74.24 12.14 21.24
C THR A 6 73.94 10.67 20.86
N ALA A 7 74.67 9.75 21.49
CA ALA A 7 74.52 8.29 21.63
C ALA A 7 73.08 7.76 21.91
N ALA A 8 72.64 6.58 21.46
CA ALA A 8 73.23 5.21 21.48
C ALA A 8 73.06 4.49 22.86
N SER A 9 72.99 3.14 22.98
CA SER A 9 73.48 2.09 22.07
C SER A 9 72.69 0.75 22.07
N THR A 10 72.84 0.01 20.97
CA THR A 10 72.59 -1.44 20.71
C THR A 10 73.66 -2.34 21.40
N PRO A 11 73.94 -3.64 21.08
CA PRO A 11 73.32 -4.66 20.17
C PRO A 11 73.22 -6.12 20.76
N GLN A 12 73.00 -7.12 19.86
CA GLN A 12 73.47 -8.54 19.86
C GLN A 12 72.45 -9.65 20.27
N ARG A 13 72.41 -10.88 19.68
CA ARG A 13 73.07 -11.46 18.48
C ARG A 13 72.39 -12.78 17.97
N GLU A 14 72.85 -13.27 16.81
CA GLU A 14 73.11 -14.68 16.36
C GLU A 14 72.64 -15.89 17.24
N ALA A 15 72.24 -17.08 16.74
CA ALA A 15 72.10 -17.65 15.39
C ALA A 15 71.21 -18.96 15.37
N THR A 16 71.17 -19.67 14.24
CA THR A 16 70.52 -20.98 13.95
C THR A 16 71.42 -22.19 14.32
N PRO A 17 71.13 -23.51 14.05
CA PRO A 17 69.97 -24.17 13.40
C PRO A 17 69.44 -25.45 14.15
N ASP A 18 68.80 -26.38 13.40
CA ASP A 18 68.20 -27.68 13.78
C ASP A 18 69.05 -28.66 14.62
N VAL A 19 68.38 -29.64 15.26
CA VAL A 19 68.77 -31.08 15.26
C VAL A 19 67.55 -32.00 15.51
N THR A 20 67.56 -33.19 14.91
CA THR A 20 66.56 -34.27 15.00
C THR A 20 66.67 -35.17 16.24
N ALA A 21 65.58 -35.83 16.66
CA ALA A 21 65.63 -37.06 17.48
C ALA A 21 64.41 -37.99 17.23
N ALA A 22 64.57 -39.31 17.44
CA ALA A 22 63.52 -40.32 17.23
C ALA A 22 63.62 -41.51 18.22
N GLY A 23 62.51 -42.22 18.43
CA GLY A 23 62.37 -43.48 19.19
C GLY A 23 60.89 -43.92 19.19
N HIS A 24 60.49 -45.14 18.81
CA HIS A 24 60.74 -46.46 19.44
C HIS A 24 60.21 -46.56 20.89
N ALA A 25 59.50 -47.61 21.32
CA ALA A 25 58.83 -48.74 20.64
C ALA A 25 57.93 -49.47 21.68
N GLY A 26 57.05 -50.41 21.28
CA GLY A 26 56.37 -51.32 22.22
C GLY A 26 55.08 -51.96 21.69
N THR A 27 54.89 -53.26 21.91
CA THR A 27 53.81 -54.09 21.32
C THR A 27 53.25 -55.08 22.36
N GLN A 28 52.13 -55.76 22.03
CA GLN A 28 51.48 -56.91 22.71
C GLN A 28 50.45 -56.59 23.81
N GLU A 29 49.58 -57.54 24.21
CA GLU A 29 48.57 -58.28 23.42
C GLU A 29 47.55 -58.97 24.37
N LYS A 30 46.27 -58.99 23.99
CA LYS A 30 45.15 -59.91 24.38
C LYS A 30 45.25 -60.74 25.70
N ARG A 31 44.19 -60.62 26.52
CA ARG A 31 43.29 -61.74 26.95
C ARG A 31 42.09 -61.24 27.77
N ARG A 32 41.01 -62.00 28.03
CA ARG A 32 40.02 -62.68 27.16
C ARG A 32 38.95 -63.35 28.05
N THR A 33 37.67 -63.05 27.84
CA THR A 33 36.46 -63.84 28.20
C THR A 33 35.31 -63.14 27.45
N ASP A 34 34.89 -63.54 26.24
CA ASP A 34 34.23 -64.80 25.85
C ASP A 34 32.92 -65.04 26.64
N ASP A 35 31.76 -64.86 25.96
CA ASP A 35 30.65 -65.82 26.06
C ASP A 35 29.68 -65.79 24.84
N HIS A 36 29.11 -66.96 24.54
CA HIS A 36 28.15 -67.39 23.49
C HIS A 36 27.83 -66.55 22.21
N GLU A 37 28.42 -67.03 21.11
CA GLU A 37 27.76 -67.65 19.92
C GLU A 37 26.77 -66.92 18.99
N THR A 38 26.79 -67.42 17.74
CA THR A 38 26.04 -66.94 16.58
C THR A 38 25.03 -67.96 16.09
N THR A 39 23.94 -67.52 15.46
CA THR A 39 23.58 -67.90 14.06
C THR A 39 22.36 -67.11 13.57
N GLY A 40 22.39 -66.67 12.30
CA GLY A 40 21.28 -65.90 11.72
C GLY A 40 21.67 -65.17 10.43
N LYS A 41 21.54 -65.86 9.29
CA LYS A 41 21.85 -65.31 7.96
C LYS A 41 20.72 -64.46 7.39
N ASP A 42 21.10 -63.59 6.45
CA ASP A 42 20.29 -63.07 5.34
C ASP A 42 18.88 -62.51 5.64
N ARG A 43 18.80 -61.17 5.82
CA ARG A 43 17.67 -60.41 5.27
C ARG A 43 18.06 -59.01 4.77
N LYS A 44 18.60 -59.02 3.54
CA LYS A 44 18.94 -57.87 2.69
C LYS A 44 17.70 -57.00 2.35
N LYS A 45 17.20 -56.23 3.32
CA LYS A 45 15.98 -55.43 3.17
C LYS A 45 16.29 -54.08 2.52
N LYS A 46 15.99 -53.96 1.22
CA LYS A 46 16.09 -52.70 0.46
C LYS A 46 15.29 -51.60 1.19
N ARG A 47 15.97 -50.61 1.79
CA ARG A 47 15.41 -49.25 1.86
C ARG A 47 15.56 -48.65 0.46
N ALA A 48 14.54 -48.85 -0.36
CA ALA A 48 14.41 -48.04 -1.58
C ALA A 48 14.24 -46.58 -1.13
N ALA A 49 15.06 -45.68 -1.66
CA ALA A 49 14.75 -44.26 -1.54
C ALA A 49 13.41 -44.03 -2.25
N LYS A 50 12.42 -43.49 -1.54
CA LYS A 50 11.36 -42.74 -2.21
C LYS A 50 12.05 -41.53 -2.82
N GLY A 51 12.09 -41.42 -4.14
CA GLY A 51 12.34 -40.12 -4.77
C GLY A 51 11.24 -39.14 -4.38
N PRO A 52 11.47 -37.82 -4.47
CA PRO A 52 10.46 -36.82 -4.14
C PRO A 52 9.19 -37.06 -4.97
N ASP A 53 8.05 -36.98 -4.29
CA ASP A 53 6.76 -37.36 -4.87
C ASP A 53 6.30 -36.26 -5.84
N ARG A 54 6.60 -36.44 -7.13
CA ARG A 54 6.35 -35.45 -8.20
C ARG A 54 4.87 -35.04 -8.32
N THR A 55 3.96 -35.78 -7.71
CA THR A 55 2.53 -35.43 -7.61
C THR A 55 2.25 -34.21 -6.72
N LYS A 56 3.18 -33.85 -5.81
CA LYS A 56 2.98 -32.82 -4.79
C LYS A 56 3.32 -31.39 -5.22
N TYR A 57 4.03 -31.24 -6.35
CA TYR A 57 4.54 -29.95 -6.86
C TYR A 57 4.08 -29.71 -8.31
N THR A 58 2.78 -29.90 -8.56
CA THR A 58 2.13 -29.57 -9.84
C THR A 58 2.24 -28.08 -10.16
N PRO A 59 2.38 -27.68 -11.44
CA PRO A 59 2.30 -26.28 -11.82
C PRO A 59 0.92 -25.69 -11.47
N PRO A 60 0.84 -24.42 -11.04
CA PRO A 60 -0.43 -23.77 -10.72
C PRO A 60 -1.27 -23.51 -11.97
N GLU A 61 -2.60 -23.49 -11.82
CA GLU A 61 -3.55 -23.32 -12.93
C GLU A 61 -3.64 -21.88 -13.47
N THR A 62 -3.20 -20.89 -12.67
CA THR A 62 -3.15 -19.46 -13.04
C THR A 62 -2.23 -19.22 -14.22
N ARG A 63 -2.64 -18.38 -15.17
CA ARG A 63 -1.87 -18.05 -16.37
C ARG A 63 -1.52 -16.56 -16.44
N LEU A 64 -0.64 -16.17 -17.36
CA LEU A 64 -0.37 -14.75 -17.61
C LEU A 64 -1.64 -13.97 -18.03
N SER A 65 -2.62 -14.64 -18.64
CA SER A 65 -3.93 -14.05 -18.99
C SER A 65 -4.83 -13.72 -17.79
N ASP A 66 -4.51 -14.19 -16.58
CA ASP A 66 -5.21 -13.81 -15.35
C ASP A 66 -4.67 -12.49 -14.73
N LEU A 67 -3.63 -11.90 -15.33
CA LEU A 67 -2.99 -10.67 -14.90
C LEU A 67 -3.26 -9.55 -15.91
N GLY A 68 -3.25 -8.31 -15.41
CA GLY A 68 -3.26 -7.08 -16.19
C GLY A 68 -2.50 -5.99 -15.45
N GLY A 69 -2.12 -4.93 -16.16
CA GLY A 69 -1.48 -3.75 -15.58
C GLY A 69 -0.03 -3.94 -15.12
N VAL A 70 0.61 -5.05 -15.50
CA VAL A 70 1.96 -5.44 -15.04
C VAL A 70 2.90 -5.88 -16.17
N ASP A 71 2.59 -5.51 -17.41
CA ASP A 71 3.27 -5.97 -18.63
C ASP A 71 4.79 -5.79 -18.59
N ALA A 72 5.28 -4.63 -18.14
CA ALA A 72 6.71 -4.35 -18.00
C ALA A 72 7.38 -5.24 -16.92
N CYS A 73 6.68 -5.57 -15.84
CA CYS A 73 7.18 -6.52 -14.84
C CYS A 73 7.17 -7.96 -15.37
N ILE A 74 6.21 -8.31 -16.24
CA ILE A 74 6.20 -9.61 -16.93
C ILE A 74 7.41 -9.69 -17.86
N GLU A 75 7.69 -8.69 -18.69
CA GLU A 75 8.85 -8.66 -19.60
C GLU A 75 10.18 -8.85 -18.85
N GLU A 76 10.43 -8.11 -17.76
CA GLU A 76 11.63 -8.29 -16.94
C GLU A 76 11.74 -9.70 -16.33
N VAL A 77 10.64 -10.29 -15.83
CA VAL A 77 10.71 -11.66 -15.26
C VAL A 77 10.85 -12.72 -16.36
N LEU A 78 10.29 -12.51 -17.56
CA LEU A 78 10.50 -13.40 -18.70
C LEU A 78 11.97 -13.41 -19.15
N GLU A 79 12.62 -12.25 -19.25
CA GLU A 79 14.07 -12.15 -19.54
C GLU A 79 14.91 -12.86 -18.47
N LEU A 80 14.60 -12.62 -17.19
CA LEU A 80 15.47 -13.05 -16.08
C LEU A 80 15.25 -14.51 -15.64
N ILE A 81 14.04 -15.04 -15.75
CA ILE A 81 13.67 -16.36 -15.22
C ILE A 81 13.36 -17.35 -16.35
N VAL A 82 12.60 -16.95 -17.36
CA VAL A 82 12.14 -17.89 -18.39
C VAL A 82 13.21 -18.19 -19.44
N MET A 83 14.03 -17.21 -19.81
CA MET A 83 15.13 -17.45 -20.75
C MET A 83 16.17 -18.47 -20.25
N PRO A 84 16.72 -18.40 -19.02
CA PRO A 84 17.67 -19.41 -18.57
C PRO A 84 17.01 -20.74 -18.16
N LEU A 85 15.70 -20.78 -17.88
CA LEU A 85 14.95 -22.03 -17.68
C LEU A 85 14.72 -22.79 -18.99
N LYS A 86 14.33 -22.09 -20.07
CA LYS A 86 14.01 -22.72 -21.37
C LYS A 86 15.24 -22.90 -22.27
N HIS A 87 16.24 -22.02 -22.18
CA HIS A 87 17.44 -22.03 -23.03
C HIS A 87 18.74 -21.82 -22.23
N PRO A 88 19.09 -22.73 -21.30
CA PRO A 88 20.35 -22.67 -20.55
C PRO A 88 21.59 -22.75 -21.46
N GLU A 89 21.46 -23.31 -22.68
CA GLU A 89 22.57 -23.40 -23.63
C GLU A 89 23.13 -22.04 -24.05
N ILE A 90 22.29 -20.99 -24.09
CA ILE A 90 22.71 -19.64 -24.47
C ILE A 90 23.71 -19.08 -23.46
N TYR A 91 23.43 -19.24 -22.17
CA TYR A 91 24.29 -18.78 -21.07
C TYR A 91 25.59 -19.59 -21.00
N LEU A 92 25.49 -20.93 -21.15
CA LEU A 92 26.64 -21.82 -21.20
C LEU A 92 27.56 -21.56 -22.41
N HIS A 93 27.02 -21.20 -23.57
CA HIS A 93 27.81 -20.90 -24.77
C HIS A 93 28.42 -19.49 -24.76
N THR A 94 27.71 -18.50 -24.23
CA THR A 94 28.21 -17.11 -24.11
C THR A 94 29.17 -16.90 -22.94
N GLY A 95 29.19 -17.82 -21.96
CA GLY A 95 29.98 -17.68 -20.74
C GLY A 95 29.45 -16.61 -19.78
N VAL A 96 28.24 -16.10 -20.01
CA VAL A 96 27.58 -15.12 -19.14
C VAL A 96 26.89 -15.86 -18.00
N ASN A 97 27.28 -15.54 -16.76
CA ASN A 97 26.61 -16.08 -15.58
C ASN A 97 25.13 -15.66 -15.58
N PRO A 98 24.18 -16.61 -15.56
CA PRO A 98 22.75 -16.30 -15.48
C PRO A 98 22.41 -15.72 -14.10
N PRO A 99 21.37 -14.88 -13.99
CA PRO A 99 20.84 -14.43 -12.70
C PRO A 99 20.34 -15.65 -11.91
N ARG A 100 20.57 -15.67 -10.60
CA ARG A 100 20.10 -16.77 -9.74
C ARG A 100 18.73 -16.52 -9.12
N GLY A 101 18.40 -15.26 -8.87
CA GLY A 101 17.17 -14.90 -8.22
C GLY A 101 16.73 -13.45 -8.43
N VAL A 102 15.41 -13.28 -8.35
CA VAL A 102 14.70 -12.02 -8.53
C VAL A 102 13.92 -11.68 -7.27
N LEU A 103 14.05 -10.44 -6.79
CA LEU A 103 13.32 -9.92 -5.63
C LEU A 103 12.17 -9.01 -6.09
N LEU A 104 10.94 -9.52 -6.00
CA LEU A 104 9.72 -8.75 -6.22
C LEU A 104 9.42 -7.88 -4.99
N HIS A 105 9.46 -6.56 -5.14
CA HIS A 105 9.15 -5.63 -4.05
C HIS A 105 8.09 -4.60 -4.45
N GLY A 106 7.47 -3.95 -3.45
CA GLY A 106 6.37 -3.00 -3.67
C GLY A 106 5.37 -3.00 -2.51
N PRO A 107 4.23 -2.32 -2.63
CA PRO A 107 3.12 -2.41 -1.67
C PRO A 107 2.57 -3.84 -1.53
N PRO A 108 1.90 -4.17 -0.40
CA PRO A 108 1.10 -5.39 -0.31
C PRO A 108 -0.11 -5.31 -1.27
N GLY A 109 -0.60 -6.47 -1.71
CA GLY A 109 -1.78 -6.54 -2.58
C GLY A 109 -1.53 -6.28 -4.08
N CYS A 110 -0.30 -5.97 -4.51
CA CYS A 110 0.07 -5.81 -5.93
C CYS A 110 0.14 -7.12 -6.73
N GLY A 111 -0.32 -8.25 -6.17
CA GLY A 111 -0.35 -9.53 -6.88
C GLY A 111 1.01 -10.25 -7.04
N LYS A 112 2.05 -9.91 -6.27
CA LYS A 112 3.40 -10.55 -6.35
C LYS A 112 3.35 -12.08 -6.37
N THR A 113 2.59 -12.66 -5.44
CA THR A 113 2.32 -14.10 -5.32
C THR A 113 1.61 -14.65 -6.56
N MET A 114 0.66 -13.88 -7.12
CA MET A 114 -0.09 -14.26 -8.32
C MET A 114 0.77 -14.16 -9.59
N LEU A 115 1.69 -13.20 -9.68
CA LEU A 115 2.70 -13.09 -10.75
C LEU A 115 3.64 -14.29 -10.75
N ALA A 116 4.17 -14.67 -9.59
CA ALA A 116 5.02 -15.85 -9.46
C ALA A 116 4.28 -17.15 -9.83
N ASN A 117 3.04 -17.30 -9.37
CA ASN A 117 2.19 -18.44 -9.74
C ASN A 117 1.93 -18.47 -11.26
N ALA A 118 1.49 -17.36 -11.86
CA ALA A 118 1.19 -17.28 -13.29
C ALA A 118 2.38 -17.65 -14.18
N ILE A 119 3.59 -17.20 -13.81
CA ILE A 119 4.82 -17.51 -14.54
C ILE A 119 5.20 -18.99 -14.39
N ALA A 120 5.03 -19.59 -13.21
CA ALA A 120 5.25 -21.02 -13.04
C ALA A 120 4.24 -21.88 -13.83
N GLY A 121 2.97 -21.45 -13.90
CA GLY A 121 1.94 -22.08 -14.73
C GLY A 121 2.26 -22.02 -16.23
N GLU A 122 2.67 -20.85 -16.73
CA GLU A 122 3.02 -20.62 -18.15
C GLU A 122 4.30 -21.37 -18.59
N VAL A 123 5.26 -21.58 -17.68
CA VAL A 123 6.50 -22.32 -17.95
C VAL A 123 6.32 -23.83 -17.78
N GLY A 124 5.35 -24.27 -16.96
CA GLY A 124 5.02 -25.68 -16.76
C GLY A 124 6.06 -26.47 -15.93
N VAL A 125 6.90 -25.78 -15.17
CA VAL A 125 7.93 -26.38 -14.29
C VAL A 125 7.42 -26.61 -12.86
N PRO A 126 8.01 -27.54 -12.09
CA PRO A 126 7.69 -27.71 -10.68
C PRO A 126 7.85 -26.40 -9.89
N PHE A 127 6.83 -26.10 -9.08
CA PHE A 127 6.72 -24.86 -8.33
C PHE A 127 6.73 -25.15 -6.82
N LEU A 128 7.75 -24.65 -6.12
CA LEU A 128 7.89 -24.78 -4.68
C LEU A 128 7.49 -23.45 -4.03
N GLN A 129 6.21 -23.32 -3.67
CA GLN A 129 5.68 -22.15 -2.96
C GLN A 129 5.94 -22.27 -1.44
N ILE A 130 6.60 -21.27 -0.86
CA ILE A 130 7.00 -21.24 0.55
C ILE A 130 6.58 -19.90 1.16
N SER A 131 5.82 -19.91 2.25
CA SER A 131 5.56 -18.70 3.05
C SER A 131 6.64 -18.58 4.13
N ALA A 132 7.48 -17.54 4.10
CA ALA A 132 8.59 -17.41 5.05
C ALA A 132 8.19 -17.49 6.54
N PRO A 133 7.09 -16.86 7.02
CA PRO A 133 6.55 -17.06 8.37
C PRO A 133 6.37 -18.53 8.77
N SER A 134 5.97 -19.42 7.84
CA SER A 134 5.75 -20.84 8.14
C SER A 134 7.03 -21.63 8.44
N ILE A 135 8.20 -21.11 8.06
CA ILE A 135 9.52 -21.70 8.37
C ILE A 135 9.88 -21.47 9.84
N VAL A 136 9.35 -20.42 10.49
CA VAL A 136 9.70 -19.98 11.85
C VAL A 136 9.03 -20.85 12.92
N SER A 137 9.53 -22.08 13.07
CA SER A 137 9.29 -22.92 14.25
C SER A 137 9.83 -22.25 15.52
N GLY A 138 9.11 -22.38 16.64
CA GLY A 138 9.56 -21.89 17.95
C GLY A 138 10.73 -22.66 18.57
N MET A 139 11.11 -23.81 18.00
CA MET A 139 12.25 -24.62 18.45
C MET A 139 13.51 -24.32 17.64
N SER A 140 14.62 -24.09 18.34
CA SER A 140 15.91 -23.72 17.74
C SER A 140 16.47 -24.82 16.82
N GLY A 141 17.04 -24.43 15.68
CA GLY A 141 17.58 -25.35 14.67
C GLY A 141 16.54 -26.07 13.80
N GLU A 142 15.28 -26.21 14.23
CA GLU A 142 14.22 -26.85 13.42
C GLU A 142 13.95 -26.03 12.15
N SER A 143 13.86 -24.71 12.29
CA SER A 143 13.64 -23.74 11.20
C SER A 143 14.80 -23.73 10.19
N GLU A 144 16.04 -23.87 10.68
CA GLU A 144 17.25 -23.97 9.86
C GLU A 144 17.29 -25.30 9.07
N LYS A 145 16.85 -26.40 9.71
CA LYS A 145 16.76 -27.72 9.10
C LYS A 145 15.68 -27.77 8.00
N LYS A 146 14.48 -27.25 8.27
CA LYS A 146 13.40 -27.12 7.25
C LYS A 146 13.86 -26.34 6.03
N LEU A 147 14.52 -25.21 6.25
CA LEU A 147 15.04 -24.38 5.15
C LEU A 147 16.07 -25.15 4.30
N ARG A 148 16.90 -26.00 4.92
CA ARG A 148 17.83 -26.86 4.18
C ARG A 148 17.11 -27.96 3.40
N GLU A 149 16.18 -28.67 4.04
CA GLU A 149 15.42 -29.76 3.41
C GLU A 149 14.65 -29.28 2.17
N VAL A 150 14.04 -28.09 2.21
CA VAL A 150 13.32 -27.51 1.06
C VAL A 150 14.27 -27.10 -0.07
N PHE A 151 15.48 -26.60 0.24
CA PHE A 151 16.50 -26.29 -0.77
C PHE A 151 17.21 -27.53 -1.33
N GLU A 152 17.23 -28.65 -0.60
CA GLU A 152 17.65 -29.96 -1.09
C GLU A 152 16.57 -30.56 -2.02
N GLU A 153 15.29 -30.54 -1.63
CA GLU A 153 14.17 -30.93 -2.51
C GLU A 153 14.14 -30.12 -3.82
N ALA A 154 14.45 -28.82 -3.78
CA ALA A 154 14.53 -27.98 -4.98
C ALA A 154 15.59 -28.47 -6.00
N ARG A 155 16.75 -28.96 -5.53
CA ARG A 155 17.82 -29.50 -6.40
C ARG A 155 17.42 -30.82 -7.04
N ASP A 156 16.80 -31.71 -6.27
CA ASP A 156 16.29 -33.00 -6.78
C ASP A 156 15.16 -32.83 -7.81
N LEU A 157 14.42 -31.72 -7.73
CA LEU A 157 13.33 -31.35 -8.64
C LEU A 157 13.78 -30.50 -9.85
N ALA A 158 15.06 -30.14 -9.96
CA ALA A 158 15.55 -29.24 -11.00
C ALA A 158 15.37 -29.81 -12.43
N PRO A 159 14.95 -28.99 -13.42
CA PRO A 159 14.72 -27.54 -13.34
C PRO A 159 13.39 -27.17 -12.67
N CYS A 160 13.41 -26.18 -11.78
CA CYS A 160 12.26 -25.77 -10.98
C CYS A 160 12.28 -24.28 -10.59
N ILE A 161 11.14 -23.76 -10.11
CA ILE A 161 11.02 -22.42 -9.53
C ILE A 161 10.72 -22.55 -8.03
N VAL A 162 11.50 -21.84 -7.21
CA VAL A 162 11.31 -21.71 -5.76
C VAL A 162 10.81 -20.31 -5.46
N PHE A 163 9.59 -20.18 -4.93
CA PHE A 163 9.00 -18.91 -4.53
C PHE A 163 8.93 -18.79 -3.01
N ILE A 164 9.49 -17.70 -2.47
CA ILE A 164 9.50 -17.40 -1.03
C ILE A 164 8.74 -16.10 -0.80
N ASP A 165 7.51 -16.22 -0.28
CA ASP A 165 6.69 -15.07 0.11
C ASP A 165 7.10 -14.50 1.47
N GLU A 166 6.88 -13.19 1.65
CA GLU A 166 7.19 -12.42 2.86
C GLU A 166 8.61 -12.64 3.41
N ILE A 167 9.62 -12.69 2.53
CA ILE A 167 11.01 -13.07 2.88
C ILE A 167 11.64 -12.16 3.97
N ASP A 168 11.13 -10.93 4.16
CA ASP A 168 11.52 -10.04 5.26
C ASP A 168 11.11 -10.53 6.66
N ALA A 169 10.21 -11.51 6.78
CA ALA A 169 9.88 -12.17 8.04
C ALA A 169 11.01 -13.08 8.57
N ILE A 170 11.80 -13.69 7.69
CA ILE A 170 12.91 -14.60 8.05
C ILE A 170 14.30 -13.98 7.90
N THR A 171 14.41 -12.88 7.14
CA THR A 171 15.72 -12.25 6.84
C THR A 171 15.85 -10.77 7.23
N PRO A 172 15.52 -10.38 8.47
CA PRO A 172 15.81 -9.04 8.97
C PRO A 172 17.32 -8.76 8.98
N LYS A 173 17.71 -7.49 8.83
CA LYS A 173 19.12 -7.06 8.96
C LYS A 173 19.75 -7.58 10.25
N ARG A 174 20.93 -8.20 10.15
CA ARG A 174 21.69 -8.77 11.29
C ARG A 174 21.88 -7.80 12.46
N GLU A 175 22.00 -6.51 12.17
CA GLU A 175 22.16 -5.43 13.16
C GLU A 175 20.87 -5.18 13.97
N THR A 176 19.70 -5.23 13.32
CA THR A 176 18.39 -5.02 13.96
C THR A 176 17.75 -6.30 14.49
N ALA A 177 18.20 -7.46 14.02
CA ALA A 177 17.73 -8.78 14.47
C ALA A 177 18.00 -8.95 15.97
N GLN A 178 16.92 -9.04 16.76
CA GLN A 178 16.98 -9.12 18.23
C GLN A 178 17.27 -10.54 18.70
N ARG A 179 16.85 -11.56 17.95
CA ARG A 179 17.02 -12.97 18.34
C ARG A 179 18.21 -13.57 17.61
N GLU A 180 19.03 -14.35 18.31
CA GLU A 180 20.15 -15.06 17.70
C GLU A 180 19.67 -16.05 16.62
N MET A 181 18.50 -16.67 16.84
CA MET A 181 17.83 -17.56 15.87
C MET A 181 17.60 -16.90 14.51
N GLU A 182 17.17 -15.64 14.46
CA GLU A 182 16.96 -14.88 13.21
C GLU A 182 18.28 -14.75 12.44
N ARG A 183 19.38 -14.42 13.14
CA ARG A 183 20.71 -14.27 12.54
C ARG A 183 21.24 -15.59 11.96
N ARG A 184 20.94 -16.72 12.61
CA ARG A 184 21.28 -18.07 12.12
C ARG A 184 20.44 -18.46 10.90
N ILE A 185 19.14 -18.19 10.90
CA ILE A 185 18.26 -18.40 9.74
C ILE A 185 18.75 -17.58 8.54
N VAL A 186 19.10 -16.30 8.72
CA VAL A 186 19.73 -15.47 7.67
C VAL A 186 21.01 -16.14 7.14
N ALA A 187 21.90 -16.62 8.01
CA ALA A 187 23.15 -17.25 7.61
C ALA A 187 22.95 -18.59 6.86
N GLN A 188 22.00 -19.42 7.29
CA GLN A 188 21.62 -20.65 6.59
C GLN A 188 20.99 -20.33 5.23
N MET A 189 20.15 -19.30 5.14
CA MET A 189 19.54 -18.83 3.88
C MET A 189 20.60 -18.40 2.86
N LEU A 190 21.55 -17.54 3.25
CA LEU A 190 22.66 -17.15 2.36
C LEU A 190 23.44 -18.38 1.86
N THR A 191 23.77 -19.30 2.77
CA THR A 191 24.47 -20.55 2.44
C THR A 191 23.67 -21.37 1.42
N CYS A 192 22.37 -21.56 1.62
CA CYS A 192 21.52 -22.31 0.71
C CYS A 192 21.47 -21.71 -0.70
N ILE A 193 21.44 -20.39 -0.85
CA ILE A 193 21.41 -19.68 -2.15
C ILE A 193 22.77 -19.75 -2.87
N ASP A 194 23.87 -19.53 -2.14
CA ASP A 194 25.23 -19.62 -2.69
C ASP A 194 25.50 -21.02 -3.29
N ASP A 195 24.89 -22.02 -2.67
CA ASP A 195 25.06 -23.44 -2.91
C ASP A 195 24.08 -24.01 -3.97
N LEU A 196 23.11 -23.21 -4.44
CA LEU A 196 22.33 -23.43 -5.68
C LEU A 196 23.10 -22.95 -6.95
N SER A 197 24.44 -22.99 -6.96
CA SER A 197 25.18 -22.64 -8.19
C SER A 197 24.95 -23.69 -9.28
N TRP A 198 24.87 -23.27 -10.54
CA TRP A 198 24.67 -24.20 -11.67
C TRP A 198 25.80 -25.24 -11.73
N GLU A 199 27.03 -24.84 -11.38
CA GLU A 199 28.22 -25.68 -11.20
C GLU A 199 28.00 -26.84 -10.21
N LYS A 200 27.17 -26.64 -9.18
CA LYS A 200 26.82 -27.63 -8.14
C LYS A 200 25.52 -28.39 -8.43
N THR A 201 24.79 -28.01 -9.48
CA THR A 201 23.44 -28.50 -9.79
C THR A 201 23.38 -29.18 -11.17
N ASP A 202 24.51 -29.75 -11.62
CA ASP A 202 24.68 -30.38 -12.94
C ASP A 202 24.22 -29.49 -14.13
N ASN A 203 24.44 -28.17 -14.04
CA ASN A 203 23.93 -27.16 -14.98
C ASN A 203 22.39 -27.12 -15.16
N LYS A 204 21.62 -27.69 -14.24
CA LYS A 204 20.15 -27.57 -14.23
C LYS A 204 19.74 -26.25 -13.56
N PRO A 205 18.94 -25.40 -14.22
CA PRO A 205 18.52 -24.13 -13.65
C PRO A 205 17.49 -24.32 -12.52
N VAL A 206 17.83 -23.83 -11.32
CA VAL A 206 16.89 -23.60 -10.22
C VAL A 206 16.76 -22.09 -10.05
N MET A 207 15.54 -21.57 -10.13
CA MET A 207 15.28 -20.12 -10.08
C MET A 207 14.60 -19.71 -8.78
N LEU A 208 15.14 -18.67 -8.13
CA LEU A 208 14.63 -18.17 -6.85
C LEU A 208 13.85 -16.87 -7.01
N ILE A 209 12.58 -16.86 -6.61
CA ILE A 209 11.74 -15.66 -6.57
C ILE A 209 11.47 -15.33 -5.10
N GLY A 210 11.93 -14.18 -4.63
CA GLY A 210 11.59 -13.64 -3.32
C GLY A 210 10.52 -12.58 -3.45
N ALA A 211 9.50 -12.58 -2.59
CA ALA A 211 8.57 -11.45 -2.47
C ALA A 211 8.74 -10.74 -1.12
N THR A 212 8.79 -9.41 -1.13
CA THR A 212 8.87 -8.57 0.08
C THR A 212 7.96 -7.36 -0.03
N ASN A 213 7.41 -6.91 1.10
CA ASN A 213 6.72 -5.61 1.17
C ASN A 213 7.68 -4.47 1.55
N ARG A 214 8.91 -4.78 2.00
CA ARG A 214 9.85 -3.82 2.60
C ARG A 214 11.31 -4.18 2.29
N PRO A 215 11.84 -3.85 1.09
CA PRO A 215 13.22 -4.17 0.70
C PRO A 215 14.29 -3.51 1.58
N ASP A 216 13.91 -2.48 2.35
CA ASP A 216 14.76 -1.79 3.34
C ASP A 216 14.86 -2.52 4.70
N SER A 217 14.07 -3.58 4.95
CA SER A 217 14.17 -4.44 6.14
C SER A 217 15.09 -5.64 5.94
N LEU A 218 15.31 -6.03 4.68
CA LEU A 218 16.12 -7.20 4.30
C LEU A 218 17.60 -6.97 4.61
N ASP A 219 18.30 -8.07 4.92
CA ASP A 219 19.74 -8.06 5.08
C ASP A 219 20.47 -7.70 3.75
N PRO A 220 21.35 -6.68 3.72
CA PRO A 220 22.05 -6.26 2.49
C PRO A 220 23.01 -7.30 1.91
N ALA A 221 23.22 -8.46 2.54
CA ALA A 221 23.93 -9.57 1.93
C ALA A 221 23.07 -10.38 0.95
N LEU A 222 21.74 -10.32 1.02
CA LEU A 222 20.84 -10.98 0.06
C LEU A 222 20.82 -10.24 -1.30
N ARG A 223 20.84 -8.91 -1.25
CA ARG A 223 20.77 -7.98 -2.39
C ARG A 223 22.14 -7.79 -3.08
N ARG A 224 22.90 -8.87 -3.24
CA ARG A 224 24.25 -8.88 -3.84
C ARG A 224 24.32 -9.88 -4.98
N ALA A 225 25.14 -9.55 -5.98
CA ALA A 225 25.42 -10.43 -7.11
C ALA A 225 25.85 -11.85 -6.65
N GLY A 226 25.26 -12.86 -7.29
CA GLY A 226 25.29 -14.26 -6.90
C GLY A 226 24.10 -14.72 -6.03
N ARG A 227 23.05 -13.90 -5.84
CA ARG A 227 21.88 -14.19 -4.99
C ARG A 227 20.60 -13.57 -5.58
N PHE A 228 20.04 -12.54 -4.95
CA PHE A 228 18.99 -11.71 -5.55
C PHE A 228 19.69 -10.61 -6.36
N ASP A 229 19.94 -10.93 -7.64
CA ASP A 229 20.77 -10.14 -8.55
C ASP A 229 20.01 -8.99 -9.20
N ARG A 230 18.67 -9.12 -9.24
CA ARG A 230 17.73 -8.13 -9.76
C ARG A 230 16.59 -7.90 -8.78
N GLU A 231 16.16 -6.66 -8.70
CA GLU A 231 15.04 -6.20 -7.89
C GLU A 231 14.00 -5.61 -8.84
N ILE A 232 12.74 -6.07 -8.75
CA ILE A 232 11.65 -5.62 -9.62
C ILE A 232 10.62 -4.90 -8.76
N ALA A 233 10.33 -3.65 -9.13
CA ALA A 233 9.47 -2.75 -8.39
C ALA A 233 8.02 -2.84 -8.91
N MET A 234 7.20 -3.68 -8.29
CA MET A 234 5.75 -3.68 -8.52
C MET A 234 5.14 -2.45 -7.84
N ALA A 235 4.89 -1.40 -8.62
CA ALA A 235 4.30 -0.14 -8.17
C ALA A 235 2.79 -0.26 -7.83
N VAL A 236 2.19 0.84 -7.39
CA VAL A 236 0.72 1.00 -7.42
C VAL A 236 0.30 1.19 -8.89
N PRO A 237 -0.73 0.50 -9.40
CA PRO A 237 -1.10 0.59 -10.82
C PRO A 237 -1.71 1.96 -11.21
N ASP A 238 -1.24 2.50 -12.34
CA ASP A 238 -1.75 3.70 -13.02
C ASP A 238 -3.15 3.48 -13.61
N GLU A 239 -3.76 4.52 -14.23
CA GLU A 239 -5.14 4.45 -14.73
C GLU A 239 -5.34 3.34 -15.78
N ASP A 240 -4.50 3.29 -16.81
CA ASP A 240 -4.55 2.26 -17.85
C ASP A 240 -4.32 0.85 -17.26
N ALA A 241 -3.41 0.74 -16.29
CA ALA A 241 -3.13 -0.52 -15.59
C ALA A 241 -4.33 -0.98 -14.73
N ARG A 242 -5.03 -0.05 -14.07
CA ARG A 242 -6.28 -0.35 -13.34
C ARG A 242 -7.42 -0.71 -14.30
N GLU A 243 -7.51 -0.11 -15.49
CA GLU A 243 -8.47 -0.51 -16.52
C GLU A 243 -8.22 -1.96 -16.96
N GLN A 244 -6.97 -2.33 -17.27
CA GLN A 244 -6.60 -3.70 -17.63
C GLN A 244 -6.93 -4.71 -16.49
N ILE A 245 -6.58 -4.40 -15.24
CA ILE A 245 -6.91 -5.26 -14.08
C ILE A 245 -8.43 -5.41 -13.92
N LEU A 246 -9.17 -4.31 -14.01
CA LEU A 246 -10.63 -4.33 -13.93
C LEU A 246 -11.25 -5.14 -15.08
N HIS A 247 -10.72 -5.04 -16.30
CA HIS A 247 -11.19 -5.82 -17.45
C HIS A 247 -11.05 -7.35 -17.20
N VAL A 248 -9.89 -7.81 -16.73
CA VAL A 248 -9.66 -9.24 -16.41
C VAL A 248 -10.53 -9.71 -15.23
N LEU A 249 -10.75 -8.87 -14.22
CA LEU A 249 -11.68 -9.19 -13.11
C LEU A 249 -13.15 -9.21 -13.59
N CYS A 250 -13.54 -8.31 -14.49
CA CYS A 250 -14.89 -8.20 -15.01
C CYS A 250 -15.25 -9.32 -16.00
N GLN A 251 -14.29 -9.89 -16.73
CA GLN A 251 -14.51 -11.09 -17.56
C GLN A 251 -15.06 -12.30 -16.78
N LYS A 252 -14.89 -12.31 -15.45
CA LYS A 252 -15.36 -13.37 -14.55
C LYS A 252 -16.74 -13.06 -13.93
N LEU A 253 -17.41 -12.00 -14.38
CA LEU A 253 -18.68 -11.49 -13.83
C LEU A 253 -19.72 -11.23 -14.94
N LEU A 254 -21.00 -11.42 -14.59
CA LEU A 254 -22.11 -11.02 -15.44
C LEU A 254 -22.42 -9.53 -15.22
N LEU A 255 -22.01 -8.70 -16.18
CA LEU A 255 -22.26 -7.25 -16.20
C LEU A 255 -23.52 -6.91 -17.02
N SER A 256 -24.16 -5.79 -16.70
CA SER A 256 -25.36 -5.29 -17.37
C SER A 256 -25.11 -4.03 -18.19
N GLY A 257 -25.46 -4.10 -19.48
CA GLY A 257 -25.39 -2.97 -20.42
C GLY A 257 -23.97 -2.50 -20.75
N ASP A 258 -23.88 -1.27 -21.24
CA ASP A 258 -22.61 -0.60 -21.50
C ASP A 258 -21.93 -0.25 -20.16
N PHE A 259 -20.89 -0.99 -19.82
CA PHE A 259 -20.16 -0.86 -18.55
C PHE A 259 -18.83 -0.12 -18.78
N ASP A 260 -18.76 1.16 -18.43
CA ASP A 260 -17.58 1.99 -18.60
C ASP A 260 -16.48 1.69 -17.57
N ILE A 261 -15.70 0.64 -17.84
CA ILE A 261 -14.51 0.25 -17.05
C ILE A 261 -13.55 1.45 -16.87
N LYS A 262 -13.49 2.35 -17.86
CA LYS A 262 -12.68 3.58 -17.83
C LYS A 262 -13.11 4.58 -16.77
N GLU A 263 -14.42 4.75 -16.55
CA GLU A 263 -14.88 5.61 -15.46
C GLU A 263 -14.61 4.97 -14.09
N LEU A 264 -14.75 3.64 -13.98
CA LEU A 264 -14.38 2.92 -12.75
C LEU A 264 -12.88 2.99 -12.45
N ALA A 265 -12.00 2.93 -13.46
CA ALA A 265 -10.55 3.11 -13.31
C ALA A 265 -10.17 4.52 -12.81
N LYS A 266 -10.90 5.56 -13.25
CA LYS A 266 -10.79 6.95 -12.76
C LYS A 266 -11.30 7.11 -11.33
N CYS A 267 -12.38 6.43 -10.97
CA CYS A 267 -12.94 6.45 -9.61
C CYS A 267 -12.16 5.61 -8.58
N THR A 268 -11.09 4.91 -8.99
CA THR A 268 -10.27 4.03 -8.13
C THR A 268 -8.80 4.49 -7.94
N PRO A 269 -8.48 5.78 -7.73
CA PRO A 269 -7.10 6.23 -7.58
C PRO A 269 -6.46 5.63 -6.32
N GLY A 270 -5.26 5.05 -6.46
CA GLY A 270 -4.56 4.39 -5.36
C GLY A 270 -5.16 3.04 -4.92
N TYR A 271 -6.09 2.46 -5.68
CA TYR A 271 -6.50 1.06 -5.49
C TYR A 271 -5.40 0.13 -6.02
N VAL A 272 -5.06 -0.88 -5.23
CA VAL A 272 -4.15 -1.97 -5.62
C VAL A 272 -4.97 -3.15 -6.17
N GLY A 273 -4.37 -4.11 -6.89
CA GLY A 273 -5.08 -5.27 -7.44
C GLY A 273 -5.96 -6.01 -6.42
N ALA A 274 -5.48 -6.20 -5.18
CA ALA A 274 -6.29 -6.75 -4.09
C ALA A 274 -7.50 -5.87 -3.68
N ASP A 275 -7.38 -4.53 -3.75
CA ASP A 275 -8.51 -3.63 -3.50
C ASP A 275 -9.53 -3.66 -4.65
N LEU A 276 -9.07 -3.82 -5.89
CA LEU A 276 -9.94 -3.97 -7.07
C LEU A 276 -10.72 -5.30 -7.00
N THR A 277 -10.07 -6.39 -6.56
CA THR A 277 -10.73 -7.67 -6.26
C THR A 277 -11.72 -7.55 -5.09
N ALA A 278 -11.39 -6.76 -4.06
CA ALA A 278 -12.33 -6.47 -2.97
C ALA A 278 -13.52 -5.61 -3.44
N LEU A 279 -13.30 -4.70 -4.39
CA LEU A 279 -14.31 -3.84 -5.00
C LEU A 279 -15.30 -4.62 -5.86
N THR A 280 -14.81 -5.49 -6.75
CA THR A 280 -15.67 -6.38 -7.55
C THR A 280 -16.47 -7.34 -6.67
N THR A 281 -15.84 -7.92 -5.64
CA THR A 281 -16.52 -8.78 -4.65
C THR A 281 -17.58 -8.01 -3.86
N ALA A 282 -17.30 -6.75 -3.47
CA ALA A 282 -18.26 -5.90 -2.78
C ALA A 282 -19.43 -5.47 -3.68
N ALA A 283 -19.17 -5.15 -4.94
CA ALA A 283 -20.21 -4.86 -5.94
C ALA A 283 -21.10 -6.09 -6.18
N GLY A 284 -20.51 -7.29 -6.32
CA GLY A 284 -21.24 -8.55 -6.39
C GLY A 284 -22.15 -8.79 -5.17
N MET A 285 -21.66 -8.57 -3.95
CA MET A 285 -22.47 -8.67 -2.73
C MET A 285 -23.60 -7.62 -2.63
N ILE A 286 -23.49 -6.48 -3.32
CA ILE A 286 -24.53 -5.45 -3.37
C ILE A 286 -25.57 -5.83 -4.43
N ALA A 287 -25.12 -6.21 -5.62
CA ALA A 287 -25.96 -6.73 -6.70
C ALA A 287 -26.80 -7.92 -6.23
N VAL A 288 -26.20 -8.90 -5.55
CA VAL A 288 -26.90 -10.06 -4.94
C VAL A 288 -27.99 -9.63 -3.95
N LYS A 289 -27.74 -8.60 -3.12
CA LYS A 289 -28.75 -8.07 -2.18
C LYS A 289 -29.88 -7.33 -2.90
N ARG A 290 -29.58 -6.56 -3.94
CA ARG A 290 -30.59 -5.97 -4.83
C ARG A 290 -31.44 -7.06 -5.49
N ILE A 291 -30.78 -8.09 -6.02
CA ILE A 291 -31.38 -9.23 -6.72
C ILE A 291 -32.37 -9.98 -5.81
N PHE A 292 -32.00 -10.28 -4.56
CA PHE A 292 -32.95 -10.87 -3.60
C PHE A 292 -34.17 -9.96 -3.34
N HIS A 293 -33.97 -8.65 -3.17
CA HIS A 293 -35.09 -7.71 -3.01
C HIS A 293 -35.98 -7.62 -4.27
N SER A 294 -35.42 -7.68 -5.49
CA SER A 294 -36.21 -7.62 -6.73
C SER A 294 -36.96 -8.92 -7.02
N MET A 295 -36.37 -10.10 -6.75
CA MET A 295 -37.09 -11.38 -6.87
C MET A 295 -38.27 -11.46 -5.90
N GLN A 296 -38.15 -10.88 -4.70
CA GLN A 296 -39.27 -10.79 -3.76
C GLN A 296 -40.38 -9.83 -4.21
N ALA A 297 -40.04 -8.72 -4.87
CA ALA A 297 -41.03 -7.82 -5.45
C ALA A 297 -41.83 -8.49 -6.60
N LEU A 298 -41.25 -9.50 -7.26
CA LEU A 298 -41.90 -10.34 -8.27
C LEU A 298 -42.70 -11.52 -7.68
N ALA A 299 -42.59 -11.79 -6.37
CA ALA A 299 -43.23 -12.92 -5.69
C ALA A 299 -44.54 -12.64 -4.90
N PRO A 300 -45.57 -11.94 -5.45
CA PRO A 300 -46.92 -11.95 -4.86
C PRO A 300 -47.99 -12.56 -5.79
N SER A 301 -48.49 -13.76 -5.48
CA SER A 301 -49.86 -14.23 -5.85
C SER A 301 -50.16 -15.66 -5.39
N THR A 302 -49.27 -16.62 -5.68
CA THR A 302 -49.56 -18.08 -5.72
C THR A 302 -50.02 -18.75 -4.41
N LEU A 303 -49.89 -18.08 -3.26
CA LEU A 303 -50.44 -18.54 -1.97
C LEU A 303 -51.86 -18.01 -1.68
N ALA A 304 -52.24 -16.85 -2.20
CA ALA A 304 -53.56 -16.27 -1.96
C ALA A 304 -54.66 -17.07 -2.67
N ASP A 305 -54.48 -17.35 -3.96
CA ASP A 305 -55.47 -18.08 -4.77
C ASP A 305 -55.65 -19.54 -4.31
N LYS A 306 -54.60 -20.17 -3.76
CA LYS A 306 -54.68 -21.54 -3.21
C LYS A 306 -55.43 -21.62 -1.88
N LEU A 307 -55.39 -20.56 -1.06
CA LEU A 307 -56.16 -20.48 0.19
C LEU A 307 -57.65 -20.21 -0.04
N ALA A 308 -58.02 -19.55 -1.14
CA ALA A 308 -59.42 -19.30 -1.50
C ALA A 308 -60.19 -20.58 -1.93
N LEU A 309 -59.49 -21.64 -2.32
CA LEU A 309 -60.08 -22.88 -2.87
C LEU A 309 -60.08 -24.08 -1.90
N ALA A 310 -59.46 -23.96 -0.73
CA ALA A 310 -59.29 -25.04 0.25
C ALA A 310 -60.17 -24.90 1.51
N ALA A 311 -61.09 -23.92 1.54
CA ALA A 311 -61.88 -23.56 2.72
C ALA A 311 -63.29 -24.19 2.75
N VAL A 312 -63.38 -25.51 2.50
CA VAL A 312 -64.59 -26.30 2.74
C VAL A 312 -64.19 -27.62 3.40
N ASP A 313 -64.86 -27.93 4.52
CA ASP A 313 -64.79 -29.15 5.34
C ASP A 313 -63.40 -29.59 5.87
N GLY A 314 -63.31 -29.69 7.19
CA GLY A 314 -62.22 -30.36 7.88
C GLY A 314 -62.66 -30.89 9.24
N ASP A 315 -62.04 -31.98 9.70
CA ASP A 315 -62.05 -32.39 11.11
C ASP A 315 -60.83 -33.27 11.45
N VAL A 316 -60.45 -33.30 12.73
CA VAL A 316 -59.18 -33.82 13.32
C VAL A 316 -59.48 -34.16 14.80
N PRO A 317 -58.94 -35.24 15.47
CA PRO A 317 -57.68 -35.98 15.26
C PRO A 317 -57.76 -37.53 15.42
N GLY A 318 -56.61 -38.22 15.42
CA GLY A 318 -56.46 -39.60 15.95
C GLY A 318 -54.99 -40.06 16.00
N ALA A 319 -54.49 -40.47 17.19
CA ALA A 319 -53.05 -40.65 17.45
C ALA A 319 -52.52 -42.10 17.37
N ALA A 320 -51.20 -42.22 17.11
CA ALA A 320 -50.30 -43.35 17.43
C ALA A 320 -50.59 -44.71 16.72
N GLU A 321 -49.67 -45.68 16.60
CA GLU A 321 -48.25 -45.83 16.99
C GLU A 321 -47.59 -46.93 16.13
N SER A 322 -46.27 -46.91 15.88
CA SER A 322 -45.44 -48.12 15.63
C SER A 322 -43.96 -47.76 15.40
N MET A 323 -43.03 -48.69 15.67
CA MET A 323 -41.59 -48.55 15.43
C MET A 323 -41.03 -49.69 14.58
N SER A 324 -39.98 -49.39 13.80
CA SER A 324 -38.92 -50.28 13.28
C SER A 324 -39.29 -51.50 12.41
N VAL A 325 -38.57 -51.67 11.29
CA VAL A 325 -37.54 -52.73 11.08
C VAL A 325 -36.94 -52.58 9.66
N ASP A 326 -35.64 -52.33 9.59
CA ASP A 326 -34.75 -52.49 8.41
C ASP A 326 -34.35 -54.00 8.26
N PRO A 327 -33.81 -54.54 7.12
CA PRO A 327 -32.76 -53.87 6.32
C PRO A 327 -32.50 -54.34 4.84
N VAL A 328 -31.38 -53.83 4.29
CA VAL A 328 -30.49 -54.39 3.23
C VAL A 328 -30.74 -54.07 1.72
N SER A 329 -29.75 -53.36 1.17
CA SER A 329 -29.33 -53.25 -0.25
C SER A 329 -30.23 -52.52 -1.26
N GLY A 330 -29.70 -51.67 -2.16
CA GLY A 330 -28.31 -51.18 -2.23
C GLY A 330 -27.91 -50.61 -3.59
N GLN A 331 -27.87 -49.28 -3.71
CA GLN A 331 -27.25 -48.55 -4.82
C GLN A 331 -26.81 -47.15 -4.34
N GLU A 332 -25.71 -46.63 -4.87
CA GLU A 332 -25.12 -45.37 -4.43
C GLU A 332 -25.86 -44.18 -5.07
N THR A 333 -26.73 -43.53 -4.30
CA THR A 333 -27.27 -42.21 -4.64
C THR A 333 -26.30 -41.10 -4.21
N PRO A 334 -26.26 -39.95 -4.89
CA PRO A 334 -25.61 -38.76 -4.35
C PRO A 334 -26.26 -38.39 -3.01
N MET A 335 -25.46 -37.93 -2.06
CA MET A 335 -25.94 -37.65 -0.69
C MET A 335 -27.12 -36.67 -0.71
N PRO A 336 -28.27 -37.01 -0.10
CA PRO A 336 -29.33 -36.04 0.08
C PRO A 336 -28.82 -34.94 1.02
N ILE A 337 -28.87 -33.69 0.57
CA ILE A 337 -28.61 -32.54 1.43
C ILE A 337 -29.72 -32.54 2.49
N SER A 338 -29.34 -32.84 3.74
CA SER A 338 -30.28 -32.94 4.85
C SER A 338 -31.08 -31.64 4.97
N THR A 339 -32.40 -31.74 4.81
CA THR A 339 -33.31 -30.60 4.87
C THR A 339 -33.13 -29.89 6.23
N PRO A 340 -32.75 -28.60 6.27
CA PRO A 340 -32.63 -27.90 7.54
C PRO A 340 -33.98 -27.90 8.27
N ALA A 341 -33.96 -28.23 9.56
CA ALA A 341 -35.16 -28.13 10.38
C ALA A 341 -35.67 -26.69 10.39
N ARG A 342 -37.00 -26.52 10.37
CA ARG A 342 -37.72 -25.24 10.25
C ARG A 342 -37.04 -24.09 11.00
N TRP A 343 -36.83 -22.97 10.32
CA TRP A 343 -36.34 -21.70 10.87
C TRP A 343 -37.33 -21.00 11.85
N ASP A 344 -38.27 -21.73 12.44
CA ASP A 344 -39.38 -21.22 13.26
C ASP A 344 -38.97 -20.82 14.70
N ALA A 345 -37.78 -20.22 14.87
CA ALA A 345 -37.31 -19.72 16.17
C ALA A 345 -36.30 -18.55 16.09
N GLN A 346 -36.81 -17.32 16.31
CA GLN A 346 -36.07 -16.12 16.78
C GLN A 346 -35.07 -15.44 15.80
N PRO A 347 -34.73 -14.14 15.97
CA PRO A 347 -35.54 -13.04 16.51
C PRO A 347 -35.54 -11.77 15.61
N ALA A 348 -36.60 -10.97 15.74
CA ALA A 348 -36.73 -9.51 15.53
C ALA A 348 -36.24 -8.80 14.23
N ASP A 349 -35.14 -9.17 13.58
CA ASP A 349 -34.55 -8.37 12.49
C ASP A 349 -35.23 -8.62 11.14
N ARG A 350 -35.79 -7.55 10.54
CA ARG A 350 -36.58 -7.61 9.30
C ARG A 350 -35.81 -8.26 8.14
N LYS A 351 -34.47 -8.11 8.13
CA LYS A 351 -33.56 -8.65 7.10
C LYS A 351 -33.32 -10.15 7.19
N LEU A 352 -33.52 -10.76 8.36
CA LEU A 352 -33.34 -12.21 8.53
C LEU A 352 -34.55 -12.97 7.98
N ARG A 353 -35.76 -12.43 8.18
CA ARG A 353 -36.98 -12.90 7.50
C ARG A 353 -36.82 -12.87 5.98
N THR A 354 -36.39 -11.74 5.43
CA THR A 354 -36.06 -11.58 3.99
C THR A 354 -35.25 -12.75 3.42
N ILE A 355 -34.27 -13.30 4.13
CA ILE A 355 -33.47 -14.42 3.62
C ILE A 355 -34.19 -15.76 3.83
N ALA A 356 -34.84 -15.97 4.97
CA ALA A 356 -35.62 -17.18 5.25
C ALA A 356 -36.82 -17.35 4.30
N ASP A 357 -37.54 -16.26 4.01
CA ASP A 357 -38.69 -16.21 3.09
C ASP A 357 -38.26 -16.55 1.65
N PHE A 358 -37.04 -16.18 1.24
CA PHE A 358 -36.46 -16.58 -0.04
C PHE A 358 -36.10 -18.08 -0.07
N LEU A 359 -35.41 -18.57 0.96
CA LEU A 359 -35.04 -20.00 1.07
C LEU A 359 -36.27 -20.92 1.19
N ALA A 360 -37.38 -20.42 1.73
CA ALA A 360 -38.65 -21.13 1.80
C ALA A 360 -39.46 -21.12 0.48
N SER A 361 -39.18 -20.18 -0.43
CA SER A 361 -39.84 -20.08 -1.75
C SER A 361 -39.05 -20.76 -2.88
N HIS A 362 -37.73 -20.87 -2.74
CA HIS A 362 -36.84 -21.51 -3.72
C HIS A 362 -35.98 -22.59 -3.03
N PRO A 363 -36.54 -23.78 -2.76
CA PRO A 363 -35.81 -24.88 -2.09
C PRO A 363 -34.85 -25.63 -3.03
N ASP A 364 -35.12 -25.60 -4.33
CA ASP A 364 -34.33 -26.23 -5.39
C ASP A 364 -33.40 -25.20 -6.09
N PRO A 365 -32.35 -25.65 -6.81
CA PRO A 365 -31.48 -24.75 -7.56
C PRO A 365 -32.23 -23.94 -8.62
N LEU A 366 -32.01 -22.62 -8.66
CA LEU A 366 -32.62 -21.70 -9.62
C LEU A 366 -32.37 -22.13 -11.08
N THR A 367 -33.40 -21.97 -11.91
CA THR A 367 -33.34 -22.32 -13.33
C THR A 367 -32.54 -21.32 -14.15
N THR A 368 -32.05 -21.74 -15.31
CA THR A 368 -31.27 -20.87 -16.22
C THR A 368 -32.05 -19.64 -16.73
N GLU A 369 -33.38 -19.70 -16.72
CA GLU A 369 -34.24 -18.57 -17.14
C GLU A 369 -34.39 -17.53 -16.00
N GLU A 370 -34.51 -17.98 -14.75
CA GLU A 370 -34.53 -17.11 -13.56
C GLU A 370 -33.15 -16.45 -13.29
N LEU A 371 -32.07 -17.11 -13.71
CA LEU A 371 -30.71 -16.58 -13.62
C LEU A 371 -30.36 -15.59 -14.75
N ALA A 372 -31.02 -15.66 -15.91
CA ALA A 372 -30.72 -14.81 -17.07
C ALA A 372 -30.79 -13.28 -16.84
N PRO A 373 -31.74 -12.71 -16.06
CA PRO A 373 -31.76 -11.27 -15.77
C PRO A 373 -30.79 -10.82 -14.66
N LEU A 374 -30.01 -11.74 -14.06
CA LEU A 374 -29.22 -11.47 -12.86
C LEU A 374 -27.81 -10.97 -13.20
N ALA A 375 -27.66 -9.66 -13.28
CA ALA A 375 -26.39 -9.00 -13.60
C ALA A 375 -26.02 -7.87 -12.61
N ILE A 376 -24.72 -7.58 -12.52
CA ILE A 376 -24.12 -6.48 -11.77
C ILE A 376 -24.15 -5.20 -12.63
N SER A 377 -24.38 -4.03 -12.05
CA SER A 377 -24.47 -2.74 -12.77
C SER A 377 -23.53 -1.68 -12.19
N ASN A 378 -23.30 -0.60 -12.96
CA ASN A 378 -22.49 0.56 -12.54
C ASN A 378 -22.90 1.10 -11.15
N ALA A 379 -24.19 1.05 -10.81
CA ALA A 379 -24.71 1.52 -9.51
C ALA A 379 -24.18 0.69 -8.33
N ASP A 380 -24.01 -0.62 -8.50
CA ASP A 380 -23.48 -1.51 -7.44
C ASP A 380 -22.01 -1.19 -7.13
N PHE A 381 -21.23 -0.86 -8.16
CA PHE A 381 -19.85 -0.40 -8.02
C PHE A 381 -19.77 0.97 -7.36
N ILE A 382 -20.65 1.92 -7.69
CA ILE A 382 -20.72 3.24 -7.05
C ILE A 382 -21.10 3.14 -5.56
N GLU A 383 -21.89 2.14 -5.16
CA GLU A 383 -22.12 1.86 -3.73
C GLU A 383 -20.96 1.07 -3.08
N ALA A 384 -20.28 0.20 -3.81
CA ALA A 384 -19.10 -0.53 -3.34
C ALA A 384 -17.91 0.41 -3.05
N LEU A 385 -17.66 1.40 -3.91
CA LEU A 385 -16.62 2.44 -3.74
C LEU A 385 -16.77 3.24 -2.43
N LYS A 386 -17.97 3.32 -1.86
CA LYS A 386 -18.24 3.99 -0.57
C LYS A 386 -17.91 3.12 0.65
N LYS A 387 -17.69 1.81 0.44
CA LYS A 387 -17.46 0.79 1.49
C LYS A 387 -16.03 0.26 1.47
N VAL A 388 -15.43 0.15 0.29
CA VAL A 388 -14.03 -0.28 0.14
C VAL A 388 -13.10 0.91 0.33
N GLN A 389 -12.19 0.82 1.30
CA GLN A 389 -11.10 1.79 1.47
C GLN A 389 -9.83 1.25 0.80
N PRO A 390 -9.20 1.96 -0.15
CA PRO A 390 -7.98 1.50 -0.79
C PRO A 390 -6.85 1.29 0.22
N SER A 391 -6.07 0.22 0.04
CA SER A 391 -4.99 -0.18 0.94
C SER A 391 -3.85 0.85 0.96
N ALA A 392 -3.61 1.55 -0.16
CA ALA A 392 -2.69 2.69 -0.19
C ALA A 392 -3.01 3.74 0.88
N LYS A 393 -4.31 4.07 1.07
CA LYS A 393 -4.77 5.03 2.09
C LYS A 393 -4.63 4.50 3.52
N ARG A 394 -4.54 3.17 3.72
CA ARG A 394 -4.34 2.56 5.05
C ARG A 394 -2.86 2.57 5.47
N GLU A 395 -1.95 2.36 4.53
CA GLU A 395 -0.50 2.36 4.79
C GLU A 395 0.18 3.74 4.68
N GLY A 396 -0.55 4.78 4.26
CA GLY A 396 0.01 6.13 4.04
C GLY A 396 0.82 6.23 2.75
N PHE A 397 0.36 5.53 1.70
CA PHE A 397 0.81 5.76 0.33
C PHE A 397 -0.02 6.88 -0.32
N ALA A 398 0.42 7.29 -1.50
CA ALA A 398 -0.18 8.37 -2.24
C ALA A 398 -1.65 8.09 -2.63
N THR A 399 -2.48 9.13 -2.60
CA THR A 399 -3.83 9.12 -3.20
C THR A 399 -4.12 10.49 -3.80
N VAL A 400 -4.73 10.54 -4.98
CA VAL A 400 -5.13 11.81 -5.60
C VAL A 400 -6.15 12.51 -4.69
N PRO A 401 -5.89 13.76 -4.24
CA PRO A 401 -6.75 14.43 -3.27
C PRO A 401 -7.95 15.08 -3.97
N GLY A 402 -9.17 14.80 -3.52
CA GLY A 402 -10.41 15.36 -4.08
C GLY A 402 -10.67 16.85 -3.78
N VAL A 403 -9.64 17.70 -3.84
CA VAL A 403 -9.74 19.17 -3.77
C VAL A 403 -9.55 19.71 -5.17
N THR A 404 -10.48 20.50 -5.66
CA THR A 404 -10.41 21.12 -7.00
C THR A 404 -9.93 22.57 -6.91
N TRP A 405 -9.60 23.18 -8.05
CA TRP A 405 -9.40 24.64 -8.10
C TRP A 405 -10.69 25.41 -7.82
N ASP A 406 -11.87 24.82 -8.06
CA ASP A 406 -13.16 25.43 -7.75
C ASP A 406 -13.47 25.43 -6.24
N ASP A 407 -12.65 24.75 -5.42
CA ASP A 407 -12.62 24.86 -3.96
C ASP A 407 -11.64 25.96 -3.45
N ILE A 408 -10.91 26.65 -4.34
CA ILE A 408 -9.90 27.68 -4.00
C ILE A 408 -10.19 28.99 -4.76
N GLY A 409 -10.92 29.91 -4.14
CA GLY A 409 -11.39 31.14 -4.78
C GLY A 409 -10.37 32.26 -5.02
N ALA A 410 -9.05 32.07 -4.79
CA ALA A 410 -8.08 33.17 -4.80
C ALA A 410 -6.67 32.75 -5.28
N LEU A 411 -5.70 33.68 -5.22
CA LEU A 411 -4.26 33.43 -5.41
C LEU A 411 -3.82 33.05 -6.84
N GLY A 412 -4.46 33.64 -7.86
CA GLY A 412 -4.20 33.34 -9.28
C GLY A 412 -2.72 33.36 -9.68
N LYS A 413 -1.93 34.35 -9.24
CA LYS A 413 -0.48 34.41 -9.53
C LYS A 413 0.28 33.18 -9.03
N VAL A 414 0.04 32.80 -7.77
CA VAL A 414 0.68 31.65 -7.12
C VAL A 414 0.22 30.34 -7.78
N ARG A 415 -1.04 30.26 -8.23
CA ARG A 415 -1.56 29.16 -9.04
C ARG A 415 -0.83 29.02 -10.37
N ASP A 416 -0.64 30.11 -11.12
CA ASP A 416 0.06 30.09 -12.41
C ASP A 416 1.53 29.67 -12.26
N GLU A 417 2.22 30.20 -11.24
CA GLU A 417 3.61 29.85 -10.91
C GLU A 417 3.78 28.37 -10.51
N LEU A 418 2.82 27.82 -9.74
CA LEU A 418 2.79 26.42 -9.34
C LEU A 418 2.43 25.50 -10.49
N ARG A 419 1.50 25.90 -11.35
CA ARG A 419 1.13 25.17 -12.57
C ARG A 419 2.35 25.06 -13.51
N MET A 420 3.08 26.15 -13.71
CA MET A 420 4.33 26.16 -14.49
C MET A 420 5.48 25.39 -13.82
N ALA A 421 5.49 25.24 -12.48
CA ALA A 421 6.53 24.51 -11.75
C ALA A 421 6.29 22.99 -11.68
N VAL A 422 5.03 22.54 -11.66
CA VAL A 422 4.66 21.13 -11.42
C VAL A 422 3.84 20.54 -12.57
N VAL A 423 2.73 21.18 -12.95
CA VAL A 423 1.74 20.60 -13.87
C VAL A 423 2.26 20.54 -15.31
N GLU A 424 2.82 21.63 -15.83
CA GLU A 424 3.29 21.66 -17.23
C GLU A 424 4.52 20.76 -17.49
N PRO A 425 5.51 20.64 -16.57
CA PRO A 425 6.57 19.63 -16.68
C PRO A 425 6.07 18.18 -16.72
N ILE A 426 4.95 17.87 -16.05
CA ILE A 426 4.30 16.56 -16.11
C ILE A 426 3.58 16.35 -17.45
N ARG A 427 2.82 17.36 -17.91
CA ARG A 427 2.00 17.27 -19.13
C ARG A 427 2.82 17.30 -20.42
N GLN A 428 3.92 18.08 -20.48
CA GLN A 428 4.67 18.34 -21.72
C GLN A 428 6.20 18.29 -21.53
N PRO A 429 6.77 17.17 -21.02
CA PRO A 429 8.21 17.06 -20.72
C PRO A 429 9.12 17.30 -21.95
N GLU A 430 8.64 17.04 -23.17
CA GLU A 430 9.36 17.34 -24.40
C GLU A 430 9.71 18.83 -24.56
N LEU A 431 8.83 19.75 -24.15
CA LEU A 431 9.08 21.18 -24.34
C LEU A 431 10.21 21.66 -23.42
N PHE A 432 10.19 21.21 -22.16
CA PHE A 432 11.27 21.48 -21.20
C PHE A 432 12.61 20.88 -21.68
N ALA A 433 12.60 19.67 -22.24
CA ALA A 433 13.77 19.06 -22.86
C ALA A 433 14.29 19.85 -24.07
N LYS A 434 13.41 20.35 -24.95
CA LYS A 434 13.76 21.20 -26.11
C LYS A 434 14.36 22.54 -25.71
N VAL A 435 13.97 23.10 -24.56
CA VAL A 435 14.55 24.34 -24.00
C VAL A 435 15.81 24.07 -23.14
N GLY A 436 16.11 22.80 -22.83
CA GLY A 436 17.27 22.41 -22.02
C GLY A 436 17.09 22.61 -20.52
N ILE A 437 15.85 22.79 -20.03
CA ILE A 437 15.54 22.91 -18.60
C ILE A 437 15.36 21.50 -18.03
N THR A 438 16.38 21.02 -17.30
CA THR A 438 16.52 19.59 -16.95
C THR A 438 16.03 19.20 -15.56
N ALA A 439 15.72 20.16 -14.68
CA ALA A 439 15.36 19.90 -13.28
C ALA A 439 13.99 20.51 -12.92
N PRO A 440 13.08 19.76 -12.26
CA PRO A 440 11.90 20.34 -11.64
C PRO A 440 12.31 21.15 -10.40
N ALA A 441 11.90 22.42 -10.37
CA ALA A 441 12.12 23.31 -9.24
C ALA A 441 11.35 22.81 -8.00
N GLY A 442 12.02 22.66 -6.86
CA GLY A 442 11.36 22.34 -5.59
C GLY A 442 10.74 23.59 -4.99
N VAL A 443 9.45 23.53 -4.67
CA VAL A 443 8.68 24.73 -4.30
C VAL A 443 8.48 24.83 -2.80
N LEU A 444 8.85 25.95 -2.19
CA LEU A 444 8.53 26.27 -0.80
C LEU A 444 7.44 27.35 -0.73
N LEU A 445 6.24 26.92 -0.35
CA LEU A 445 5.12 27.79 0.02
C LEU A 445 5.37 28.38 1.41
N TRP A 446 5.43 29.69 1.54
CA TRP A 446 5.62 30.35 2.84
C TRP A 446 4.67 31.54 3.01
N GLY A 447 4.39 31.91 4.26
CA GLY A 447 3.48 33.01 4.59
C GLY A 447 2.66 32.71 5.85
N PRO A 448 1.65 33.54 6.18
CA PRO A 448 0.85 33.38 7.39
C PRO A 448 0.15 32.01 7.50
N PRO A 449 -0.16 31.56 8.74
CA PRO A 449 -1.07 30.43 8.95
C PRO A 449 -2.48 30.75 8.40
N GLY A 450 -3.28 29.72 8.12
CA GLY A 450 -4.65 29.88 7.66
C GLY A 450 -4.84 30.19 6.16
N ASN A 451 -3.82 30.66 5.45
CA ASN A 451 -3.90 31.03 4.01
C ASN A 451 -3.85 29.82 3.05
N GLY A 452 -4.42 28.67 3.40
CA GLY A 452 -4.69 27.58 2.44
C GLY A 452 -3.49 26.89 1.79
N LYS A 453 -2.25 27.04 2.27
CA LYS A 453 -1.03 26.40 1.70
C LYS A 453 -1.21 24.88 1.44
N THR A 454 -1.76 24.17 2.42
CA THR A 454 -2.11 22.73 2.38
C THR A 454 -3.24 22.38 1.41
N LEU A 455 -4.07 23.36 0.99
CA LEU A 455 -5.12 23.19 -0.02
C LEU A 455 -4.57 23.40 -1.43
N LEU A 456 -3.73 24.43 -1.65
CA LEU A 456 -3.04 24.67 -2.92
C LEU A 456 -2.29 23.41 -3.39
N ALA A 457 -1.45 22.84 -2.53
CA ALA A 457 -0.69 21.63 -2.83
C ALA A 457 -1.57 20.43 -3.22
N LYS A 458 -2.80 20.35 -2.68
CA LYS A 458 -3.78 19.31 -3.04
C LYS A 458 -4.43 19.59 -4.40
N ALA A 459 -4.91 20.80 -4.63
CA ALA A 459 -5.52 21.17 -5.91
C ALA A 459 -4.57 20.97 -7.10
N ILE A 460 -3.28 21.27 -6.92
CA ILE A 460 -2.22 21.02 -7.92
C ILE A 460 -2.10 19.53 -8.24
N ALA A 461 -1.95 18.69 -7.21
CA ALA A 461 -1.78 17.25 -7.41
C ALA A 461 -3.03 16.57 -8.02
N ASN A 462 -4.20 17.17 -7.81
CA ASN A 462 -5.44 16.77 -8.49
C ASN A 462 -5.47 17.23 -9.97
N GLU A 463 -5.05 18.47 -10.28
CA GLU A 463 -4.95 18.95 -11.68
C GLU A 463 -3.92 18.16 -12.51
N SER A 464 -2.80 17.73 -11.90
CA SER A 464 -1.83 16.84 -12.55
C SER A 464 -2.21 15.36 -12.51
N HIS A 465 -3.33 14.99 -11.87
CA HIS A 465 -3.79 13.62 -11.62
C HIS A 465 -2.72 12.70 -11.00
N THR A 466 -1.75 13.27 -10.28
CA THR A 466 -0.59 12.57 -9.74
C THR A 466 -0.79 12.08 -8.32
N ASN A 467 -0.05 11.03 -7.98
CA ASN A 467 0.11 10.50 -6.64
C ASN A 467 0.56 11.58 -5.64
N PHE A 468 -0.31 11.97 -4.69
CA PHE A 468 0.01 12.96 -3.64
C PHE A 468 0.38 12.29 -2.31
N ILE A 469 1.61 12.53 -1.83
CA ILE A 469 2.08 12.07 -0.52
C ILE A 469 2.16 13.28 0.42
N SER A 470 1.22 13.39 1.36
CA SER A 470 1.26 14.41 2.42
C SER A 470 2.02 13.89 3.64
N VAL A 471 2.97 14.66 4.15
CA VAL A 471 3.73 14.35 5.38
C VAL A 471 3.84 15.62 6.21
N LYS A 472 3.49 15.59 7.51
CA LYS A 472 3.72 16.74 8.41
C LYS A 472 5.07 16.63 9.10
N GLY A 473 5.72 17.77 9.36
CA GLY A 473 7.03 17.81 10.02
C GLY A 473 7.06 17.08 11.37
N GLY A 474 5.99 17.19 12.17
CA GLY A 474 5.87 16.48 13.44
C GLY A 474 5.69 14.95 13.33
N GLU A 475 5.19 14.43 12.21
CA GLU A 475 4.95 12.98 12.03
C GLU A 475 6.24 12.18 11.79
N LEU A 476 7.28 12.84 11.27
CA LEU A 476 8.61 12.25 11.06
C LEU A 476 9.53 12.39 12.29
N MET A 477 9.15 13.17 13.31
CA MET A 477 9.99 13.46 14.48
C MET A 477 9.74 12.48 15.63
N SER A 478 10.34 11.30 15.55
CA SER A 478 10.36 10.33 16.65
C SER A 478 11.39 10.69 17.74
N LYS A 479 11.18 10.18 18.97
CA LYS A 479 12.16 10.26 20.08
C LYS A 479 13.26 9.19 19.98
N TYR A 480 13.18 8.27 19.02
CA TYR A 480 14.08 7.14 18.89
C TYR A 480 15.18 7.45 17.85
N VAL A 481 16.43 7.16 18.21
CA VAL A 481 17.59 7.54 17.39
C VAL A 481 17.62 6.70 16.10
N GLY A 482 17.62 7.36 14.95
CA GLY A 482 17.68 6.73 13.62
C GLY A 482 16.34 6.40 12.97
N ASP A 483 15.26 6.23 13.76
CA ASP A 483 13.93 5.96 13.19
C ASP A 483 13.40 7.13 12.35
N SER A 484 13.65 8.37 12.79
CA SER A 484 13.31 9.59 12.04
C SER A 484 14.06 9.68 10.69
N GLU A 485 15.33 9.26 10.63
CA GLU A 485 16.08 9.18 9.36
C GLU A 485 15.51 8.09 8.45
N ARG A 486 15.19 6.91 9.01
CA ARG A 486 14.59 5.80 8.29
C ARG A 486 13.23 6.19 7.70
N ALA A 487 12.42 6.92 8.45
CA ALA A 487 11.13 7.42 8.00
C ALA A 487 11.26 8.39 6.80
N VAL A 488 12.22 9.32 6.83
CA VAL A 488 12.52 10.19 5.68
C VAL A 488 12.92 9.39 4.44
N ARG A 489 13.87 8.44 4.57
CA ARG A 489 14.26 7.57 3.44
C ARG A 489 13.09 6.72 2.94
N GLN A 490 12.22 6.26 3.83
CA GLN A 490 11.02 5.49 3.47
C GLN A 490 9.98 6.35 2.72
N VAL A 491 9.74 7.60 3.11
CA VAL A 491 8.86 8.54 2.36
C VAL A 491 9.37 8.70 0.92
N PHE A 492 10.67 8.92 0.74
CA PHE A 492 11.25 9.07 -0.58
C PHE A 492 11.38 7.75 -1.37
N SER A 493 11.48 6.61 -0.69
CA SER A 493 11.37 5.27 -1.28
C SER A 493 9.96 5.03 -1.84
N ARG A 494 8.91 5.35 -1.06
CA ARG A 494 7.50 5.32 -1.50
C ARG A 494 7.23 6.28 -2.65
N ALA A 495 7.77 7.50 -2.61
CA ALA A 495 7.63 8.49 -3.68
C ALA A 495 8.18 7.95 -5.01
N ARG A 496 9.41 7.41 -5.00
CA ARG A 496 10.01 6.75 -6.18
C ARG A 496 9.14 5.60 -6.70
N ALA A 497 8.60 4.76 -5.82
CA ALA A 497 7.72 3.65 -6.16
C ALA A 497 6.27 4.07 -6.52
N SER A 498 5.96 5.37 -6.52
CA SER A 498 4.66 5.95 -6.88
C SER A 498 4.78 7.03 -7.96
N SER A 499 5.91 7.12 -8.66
CA SER A 499 6.16 8.13 -9.71
C SER A 499 5.21 7.90 -10.89
N PRO A 500 4.53 8.94 -11.43
CA PRO A 500 4.69 10.36 -11.14
C PRO A 500 3.99 10.80 -9.83
N CYS A 501 4.71 11.48 -8.95
CA CYS A 501 4.18 11.91 -7.64
C CYS A 501 4.59 13.31 -7.19
N VAL A 502 3.74 13.91 -6.36
CA VAL A 502 4.00 15.14 -5.61
C VAL A 502 4.15 14.79 -4.13
N VAL A 503 5.33 15.05 -3.57
CA VAL A 503 5.61 14.93 -2.13
C VAL A 503 5.39 16.29 -1.49
N PHE A 504 4.43 16.37 -0.56
CA PHE A 504 4.10 17.58 0.18
C PHE A 504 4.53 17.49 1.64
N PHE A 505 5.52 18.31 2.01
CA PHE A 505 5.97 18.47 3.39
C PHE A 505 5.28 19.68 4.05
N ASP A 506 4.28 19.43 4.90
CA ASP A 506 3.67 20.47 5.73
C ASP A 506 4.52 20.74 6.98
N GLU A 507 4.56 21.98 7.45
CA GLU A 507 5.34 22.41 8.63
C GLU A 507 6.82 21.99 8.57
N ILE A 508 7.48 22.17 7.41
CA ILE A 508 8.87 21.72 7.20
C ILE A 508 9.88 22.36 8.16
N ASP A 509 9.57 23.53 8.73
CA ASP A 509 10.38 24.19 9.77
C ASP A 509 10.48 23.38 11.08
N ALA A 510 9.56 22.45 11.35
CA ALA A 510 9.67 21.50 12.46
C ALA A 510 10.78 20.43 12.23
N LEU A 511 11.11 20.13 10.96
CA LEU A 511 12.20 19.23 10.59
C LEU A 511 13.51 19.97 10.32
N CYS A 512 13.43 21.13 9.68
CA CYS A 512 14.56 21.83 9.05
C CYS A 512 14.97 23.12 9.75
N SER A 513 14.80 23.19 11.07
CA SER A 513 15.17 24.35 11.86
C SER A 513 16.69 24.59 11.90
N ARG A 514 17.10 25.86 11.87
CA ARG A 514 18.51 26.31 11.87
C ARG A 514 19.29 25.78 13.06
N ARG A 515 20.54 25.44 12.79
CA ARG A 515 21.56 24.92 13.70
C ARG A 515 21.95 25.94 14.80
N SER A 516 21.08 26.11 15.79
CA SER A 516 21.40 26.73 17.08
C SER A 516 21.99 25.68 18.04
N GLY A 517 22.79 26.12 19.02
CA GLY A 517 23.60 25.24 19.88
C GLY A 517 22.84 24.33 20.84
N GLU A 518 21.51 24.39 20.88
CA GLU A 518 20.65 23.54 21.73
C GLU A 518 19.90 22.44 20.94
N GLN A 519 20.07 22.37 19.61
CA GLN A 519 19.43 21.33 18.82
C GLN A 519 20.02 19.93 19.11
N SER A 520 19.13 18.97 19.37
CA SER A 520 19.50 17.55 19.45
C SER A 520 20.13 17.09 18.13
N GLU A 521 21.26 16.38 18.19
CA GLU A 521 21.94 15.86 17.00
C GLU A 521 21.03 15.09 16.03
N ALA A 522 19.97 14.45 16.55
CA ALA A 522 18.98 13.73 15.76
C ALA A 522 18.33 14.62 14.69
N SER A 523 18.01 15.88 14.99
CA SER A 523 17.43 16.79 13.98
C SER A 523 18.45 17.14 12.89
N ALA A 524 19.71 17.41 13.25
CA ALA A 524 20.77 17.68 12.29
C ALA A 524 21.04 16.49 11.34
N ARG A 525 20.96 15.24 11.84
CA ARG A 525 21.08 14.01 11.02
C ARG A 525 19.87 13.82 10.09
N VAL A 526 18.66 14.13 10.56
CA VAL A 526 17.44 14.14 9.74
C VAL A 526 17.54 15.17 8.62
N VAL A 527 17.98 16.40 8.90
CA VAL A 527 18.21 17.44 7.86
C VAL A 527 19.26 17.00 6.85
N ASN A 528 20.41 16.48 7.29
CA ASN A 528 21.44 15.99 6.36
C ASN A 528 20.92 14.83 5.48
N THR A 529 20.07 13.94 6.03
CA THR A 529 19.42 12.85 5.28
C THR A 529 18.43 13.39 4.24
N LEU A 530 17.57 14.34 4.64
CA LEU A 530 16.62 15.00 3.73
C LEU A 530 17.33 15.71 2.58
N LEU A 531 18.41 16.45 2.86
CA LEU A 531 19.24 17.07 1.83
C LEU A 531 19.84 16.03 0.85
N THR A 532 20.28 14.88 1.37
CA THR A 532 20.88 13.80 0.55
C THR A 532 19.84 13.16 -0.38
N GLU A 533 18.60 12.93 0.09
CA GLU A 533 17.54 12.38 -0.74
C GLU A 533 17.07 13.40 -1.80
N ILE A 534 16.96 14.69 -1.47
CA ILE A 534 16.60 15.76 -2.44
C ILE A 534 17.66 15.88 -3.53
N ASP A 535 18.95 15.98 -3.17
CA ASP A 535 20.05 16.03 -4.15
C ASP A 535 20.06 14.78 -5.05
N GLY A 536 19.71 13.61 -4.50
CA GLY A 536 19.57 12.36 -5.23
C GLY A 536 18.43 12.32 -6.26
N MET A 537 17.44 13.21 -6.15
CA MET A 537 16.27 13.27 -7.03
C MET A 537 16.45 14.16 -8.27
N VAL A 538 17.35 15.14 -8.24
CA VAL A 538 17.63 16.04 -9.39
C VAL A 538 18.04 15.26 -10.66
N SER A 539 18.53 14.03 -10.49
CA SER A 539 18.92 13.11 -11.57
C SER A 539 17.80 12.21 -12.12
N ARG A 540 16.58 12.25 -11.55
CA ARG A 540 15.51 11.27 -11.81
C ARG A 540 14.16 11.93 -12.11
N LYS A 541 13.42 11.36 -13.06
CA LYS A 541 12.23 11.97 -13.65
C LYS A 541 10.98 11.81 -12.76
N ALA A 542 10.15 12.85 -12.74
CA ALA A 542 8.75 12.87 -12.26
C ALA A 542 8.44 12.70 -10.76
N VAL A 543 9.41 12.93 -9.86
CA VAL A 543 9.12 13.20 -8.44
C VAL A 543 9.24 14.71 -8.19
N TYR A 544 8.17 15.33 -7.72
CA TYR A 544 8.09 16.78 -7.43
C TYR A 544 7.97 17.00 -5.93
N ILE A 545 8.64 18.04 -5.41
CA ILE A 545 8.64 18.38 -3.99
C ILE A 545 7.99 19.75 -3.80
N ILE A 546 6.93 19.77 -2.99
CA ILE A 546 6.33 20.99 -2.45
C ILE A 546 6.52 20.96 -0.94
N ALA A 547 6.97 22.06 -0.36
CA ALA A 547 7.06 22.24 1.09
C ALA A 547 6.19 23.42 1.52
N ALA A 548 5.65 23.39 2.73
CA ALA A 548 4.96 24.50 3.35
C ALA A 548 5.59 24.87 4.69
N THR A 549 5.65 26.17 4.97
CA THR A 549 6.12 26.72 6.24
C THR A 549 5.32 27.95 6.65
N ASN A 550 5.23 28.20 7.96
CA ASN A 550 4.82 29.48 8.50
C ASN A 550 6.03 30.38 8.84
N ARG A 551 7.26 29.82 8.86
CA ARG A 551 8.47 30.43 9.44
C ARG A 551 9.73 30.19 8.58
N PRO A 552 9.87 30.87 7.43
CA PRO A 552 11.08 30.79 6.60
C PRO A 552 12.33 31.35 7.33
N ASP A 553 12.14 32.15 8.38
CA ASP A 553 13.19 32.65 9.26
C ASP A 553 13.88 31.54 10.08
N ILE A 554 13.20 30.41 10.31
CA ILE A 554 13.74 29.27 11.05
C ILE A 554 14.45 28.25 10.14
N ILE A 555 14.18 28.20 8.84
CA ILE A 555 14.69 27.13 7.96
C ILE A 555 16.22 27.23 7.74
N ASP A 556 16.92 26.09 7.78
CA ASP A 556 18.35 25.95 7.43
C ASP A 556 18.58 26.44 5.97
N PRO A 557 19.41 27.48 5.74
CA PRO A 557 19.70 28.00 4.40
C PRO A 557 20.31 26.98 3.42
N ALA A 558 20.73 25.80 3.89
CA ALA A 558 21.08 24.68 3.02
C ALA A 558 19.89 24.14 2.20
N MET A 559 18.66 24.23 2.71
CA MET A 559 17.44 23.82 1.99
C MET A 559 17.13 24.75 0.80
N LEU A 560 17.42 26.05 0.96
CA LEU A 560 17.06 27.12 0.01
C LEU A 560 18.10 27.33 -1.11
N ARG A 561 18.89 26.31 -1.42
CA ARG A 561 19.91 26.37 -2.48
C ARG A 561 19.31 25.93 -3.83
N PRO A 562 19.77 26.49 -4.96
CA PRO A 562 19.37 26.02 -6.29
C PRO A 562 19.53 24.50 -6.44
N GLY A 563 18.53 23.85 -7.04
CA GLY A 563 18.44 22.38 -7.12
C GLY A 563 17.80 21.69 -5.90
N ARG A 564 17.34 22.45 -4.90
CA ARG A 564 16.58 21.96 -3.74
C ARG A 564 15.22 22.65 -3.65
N LEU A 565 14.97 23.45 -2.62
CA LEU A 565 13.80 24.34 -2.56
C LEU A 565 14.18 25.71 -3.13
N ASP A 566 14.21 25.81 -4.46
CA ASP A 566 14.69 26.96 -5.21
C ASP A 566 13.59 27.98 -5.54
N LYS A 567 12.33 27.55 -5.66
CA LYS A 567 11.17 28.45 -5.84
C LYS A 567 10.52 28.80 -4.49
N LEU A 568 10.74 30.03 -4.04
CA LEU A 568 10.14 30.62 -2.83
C LEU A 568 8.83 31.35 -3.16
N LEU A 569 7.67 30.72 -2.93
CA LEU A 569 6.37 31.34 -3.23
C LEU A 569 5.73 31.90 -1.95
N TYR A 570 5.47 33.21 -1.94
CA TYR A 570 4.82 33.89 -0.82
C TYR A 570 3.29 33.84 -0.97
N VAL A 571 2.61 33.27 0.01
CA VAL A 571 1.15 33.17 0.06
C VAL A 571 0.60 34.30 0.92
N GLU A 572 0.22 35.39 0.25
CA GLU A 572 -0.29 36.63 0.82
C GLU A 572 -1.61 36.46 1.60
N LEU A 573 -1.98 37.47 2.40
CA LEU A 573 -3.33 37.61 2.93
C LEU A 573 -4.28 38.06 1.80
N PRO A 574 -5.54 37.57 1.76
CA PRO A 574 -6.45 37.86 0.67
C PRO A 574 -6.88 39.34 0.65
N THR A 575 -6.79 39.94 -0.54
CA THR A 575 -7.36 41.27 -0.82
C THR A 575 -8.89 41.26 -0.70
N PRO A 576 -9.58 42.40 -0.55
CA PRO A 576 -11.05 42.42 -0.41
C PRO A 576 -11.81 41.69 -1.52
N ALA A 577 -11.33 41.74 -2.77
CA ALA A 577 -11.89 40.97 -3.88
C ALA A 577 -11.68 39.46 -3.70
N GLU A 578 -10.46 39.03 -3.39
CA GLU A 578 -10.16 37.61 -3.11
C GLU A 578 -10.91 37.09 -1.88
N ARG A 579 -11.18 37.93 -0.88
CA ARG A 579 -12.05 37.58 0.26
C ARG A 579 -13.47 37.29 -0.21
N ALA A 580 -14.03 38.08 -1.13
CA ALA A 580 -15.35 37.83 -1.69
C ALA A 580 -15.39 36.49 -2.45
N ASP A 581 -14.38 36.19 -3.28
CA ASP A 581 -14.32 34.92 -4.02
C ASP A 581 -14.04 33.70 -3.12
N ILE A 582 -13.26 33.86 -2.04
CA ILE A 582 -13.13 32.85 -0.98
C ILE A 582 -14.47 32.63 -0.26
N LEU A 583 -15.19 33.69 0.13
CA LEU A 583 -16.50 33.58 0.76
C LEU A 583 -17.51 32.87 -0.17
N ARG A 584 -17.63 33.31 -1.43
CA ARG A 584 -18.46 32.69 -2.48
C ARG A 584 -18.13 31.20 -2.68
N THR A 585 -16.87 30.81 -2.52
CA THR A 585 -16.42 29.42 -2.64
C THR A 585 -16.78 28.58 -1.41
N LEU A 586 -16.60 29.13 -0.21
CA LEU A 586 -16.94 28.47 1.06
C LEU A 586 -18.46 28.33 1.25
N THR A 587 -19.24 29.34 0.83
CA THR A 587 -20.70 29.34 1.00
C THR A 587 -21.45 28.43 0.04
N LYS A 588 -20.79 27.81 -0.97
CA LYS A 588 -21.36 26.75 -1.83
C LYS A 588 -22.02 25.60 -1.05
N LYS A 589 -21.68 25.43 0.23
CA LYS A 589 -22.17 24.37 1.12
C LYS A 589 -23.12 24.88 2.23
N THR A 590 -23.42 26.17 2.28
CA THR A 590 -24.27 26.80 3.32
C THR A 590 -25.44 27.56 2.69
N PRO A 591 -26.70 27.29 3.09
CA PRO A 591 -27.83 28.07 2.61
C PRO A 591 -27.78 29.51 3.15
N LEU A 592 -27.60 30.47 2.24
CA LEU A 592 -27.73 31.89 2.51
C LEU A 592 -29.18 32.35 2.29
N ALA A 593 -29.57 33.43 2.94
CA ALA A 593 -30.77 34.19 2.59
C ALA A 593 -30.42 35.34 1.61
N ASP A 594 -31.44 35.84 0.90
CA ASP A 594 -31.31 36.85 -0.16
C ASP A 594 -30.84 38.23 0.36
N ASP A 595 -30.73 38.43 1.67
CA ASP A 595 -30.22 39.65 2.33
C ASP A 595 -28.68 39.67 2.47
N VAL A 596 -27.99 38.57 2.17
CA VAL A 596 -26.53 38.44 2.35
C VAL A 596 -25.75 38.78 1.08
N SER A 597 -25.28 40.03 1.01
CA SER A 597 -24.24 40.45 0.04
C SER A 597 -22.84 40.05 0.53
N LEU A 598 -22.25 39.01 -0.07
CA LEU A 598 -20.91 38.53 0.28
C LEU A 598 -19.81 39.56 -0.03
N ASP A 599 -20.04 40.42 -1.02
CA ASP A 599 -19.09 41.46 -1.42
C ASP A 599 -19.05 42.60 -0.39
N GLU A 600 -20.19 42.91 0.27
CA GLU A 600 -20.23 43.82 1.42
C GLU A 600 -19.48 43.25 2.63
N VAL A 601 -19.71 41.96 2.96
CA VAL A 601 -19.03 41.28 4.07
C VAL A 601 -17.51 41.22 3.83
N ALA A 602 -17.07 41.02 2.58
CA ALA A 602 -15.65 41.03 2.23
C ALA A 602 -14.99 42.42 2.34
N ALA A 603 -15.77 43.49 2.09
CA ALA A 603 -15.33 44.88 2.12
C ALA A 603 -15.34 45.53 3.52
N ASP A 604 -15.97 44.89 4.52
CA ASP A 604 -15.99 45.38 5.91
C ASP A 604 -14.56 45.53 6.49
N SER A 605 -14.33 46.62 7.22
CA SER A 605 -13.09 46.88 7.93
C SER A 605 -12.82 45.89 9.07
N ARG A 606 -13.86 45.27 9.64
CA ARG A 606 -13.76 44.16 10.60
C ARG A 606 -13.09 42.92 10.01
N CYS A 607 -13.21 42.71 8.69
CA CYS A 607 -12.60 41.60 7.96
C CYS A 607 -11.14 41.84 7.55
N ASP A 608 -10.54 42.98 7.91
CA ASP A 608 -9.14 43.22 7.54
C ASP A 608 -8.17 42.31 8.33
N GLY A 609 -7.15 41.82 7.64
CA GLY A 609 -6.23 40.82 8.20
C GLY A 609 -6.78 39.40 8.36
N TYR A 610 -8.05 39.12 7.99
CA TYR A 610 -8.61 37.76 8.05
C TYR A 610 -7.90 36.82 7.05
N SER A 611 -7.44 35.68 7.55
CA SER A 611 -6.95 34.57 6.73
C SER A 611 -8.11 33.77 6.10
N GLY A 612 -7.80 32.90 5.14
CA GLY A 612 -8.79 31.96 4.59
C GLY A 612 -9.42 31.04 5.64
N ALA A 613 -8.69 30.71 6.70
CA ALA A 613 -9.21 29.96 7.85
C ALA A 613 -10.14 30.80 8.74
N ASP A 614 -9.87 32.10 8.89
CA ASP A 614 -10.73 33.02 9.66
C ASP A 614 -12.08 33.23 8.93
N LEU A 615 -12.07 33.36 7.59
CA LEU A 615 -13.29 33.41 6.77
C LEU A 615 -14.10 32.11 6.85
N ALA A 616 -13.44 30.95 6.90
CA ALA A 616 -14.08 29.66 7.16
C ALA A 616 -14.53 29.45 8.62
N GLY A 617 -14.01 30.26 9.55
CA GLY A 617 -14.54 30.43 10.91
C GLY A 617 -15.77 31.33 10.92
N LEU A 618 -15.75 32.44 10.18
CA LEU A 618 -16.83 33.42 10.10
C LEU A 618 -18.13 32.81 9.59
N ILE A 619 -18.08 32.08 8.48
CA ILE A 619 -19.24 31.35 7.93
C ILE A 619 -19.76 30.30 8.94
N ARG A 620 -18.86 29.68 9.71
CA ARG A 620 -19.22 28.66 10.70
C ARG A 620 -19.93 29.27 11.90
N GLU A 621 -19.41 30.35 12.47
CA GLU A 621 -20.07 31.01 13.61
C GLU A 621 -21.37 31.71 13.19
N ALA A 622 -21.46 32.22 11.95
CA ALA A 622 -22.72 32.72 11.40
C ALA A 622 -23.76 31.60 11.23
N ALA A 623 -23.36 30.42 10.74
CA ALA A 623 -24.24 29.24 10.69
C ALA A 623 -24.64 28.73 12.09
N VAL A 624 -23.74 28.81 13.07
CA VAL A 624 -24.04 28.45 14.48
C VAL A 624 -24.96 29.50 15.12
N ALA A 625 -24.83 30.79 14.81
CA ALA A 625 -25.75 31.84 15.25
C ALA A 625 -27.17 31.61 14.67
N ALA A 626 -27.26 31.27 13.38
CA ALA A 626 -28.54 30.93 12.73
C ALA A 626 -29.18 29.66 13.34
N LEU A 627 -28.37 28.66 13.70
CA LEU A 627 -28.86 27.49 14.44
C LEU A 627 -29.34 27.87 15.85
N ARG A 628 -28.59 28.70 16.59
CA ARG A 628 -28.98 29.17 17.94
C ARG A 628 -30.31 29.92 17.91
N SER A 629 -30.54 30.81 16.93
CA SER A 629 -31.81 31.55 16.83
C SER A 629 -33.00 30.62 16.51
N VAL A 630 -32.81 29.60 15.66
CA VAL A 630 -33.84 28.59 15.39
C VAL A 630 -34.14 27.73 16.62
N PHE A 631 -33.13 27.29 17.39
CA PHE A 631 -33.38 26.55 18.64
C PHE A 631 -34.12 27.41 19.68
N LEU A 632 -33.74 28.67 19.87
CA LEU A 632 -34.44 29.60 20.76
C LEU A 632 -35.90 29.83 20.31
N ALA A 633 -36.17 29.86 19.00
CA ALA A 633 -37.52 29.96 18.46
C ALA A 633 -38.35 28.66 18.62
N GLN A 634 -37.71 27.49 18.64
CA GLN A 634 -38.35 26.20 18.95
C GLN A 634 -38.69 26.09 20.44
N ASP A 635 -37.75 26.44 21.34
CA ASP A 635 -38.01 26.48 22.79
C ASP A 635 -39.10 27.50 23.17
N SER A 636 -39.21 28.59 22.39
CA SER A 636 -40.27 29.59 22.52
C SER A 636 -41.61 29.18 21.87
N GLY A 637 -41.70 27.97 21.29
CA GLY A 637 -42.92 27.43 20.69
C GLY A 637 -43.38 28.09 19.37
N ALA A 638 -42.51 28.87 18.73
CA ALA A 638 -42.86 29.73 17.59
C ALA A 638 -42.50 29.13 16.20
N ALA A 639 -41.69 28.07 16.14
CA ALA A 639 -41.15 27.52 14.90
C ALA A 639 -41.79 26.18 14.49
N GLN A 640 -42.10 26.01 13.19
CA GLN A 640 -42.49 24.70 12.66
C GLN A 640 -41.26 23.79 12.42
N PRO A 641 -41.33 22.50 12.78
CA PRO A 641 -40.24 21.54 12.59
C PRO A 641 -40.13 21.10 11.13
N GLY A 642 -39.55 21.96 10.29
CA GLY A 642 -39.34 21.69 8.85
C GLY A 642 -38.87 22.87 8.00
N GLY A 643 -38.78 24.09 8.55
CA GLY A 643 -38.26 25.25 7.81
C GLY A 643 -36.78 25.11 7.43
N SER A 644 -36.41 25.52 6.21
CA SER A 644 -35.02 25.62 5.80
C SER A 644 -34.29 26.70 6.61
N ILE A 645 -33.26 26.31 7.34
CA ILE A 645 -32.44 27.23 8.13
C ILE A 645 -31.53 28.00 7.17
N LEU A 646 -31.78 29.31 6.99
CA LEU A 646 -30.98 30.20 6.17
C LEU A 646 -30.09 31.08 7.05
N VAL A 647 -28.87 31.38 6.60
CA VAL A 647 -28.00 32.36 7.26
C VAL A 647 -28.30 33.76 6.71
N SER A 648 -28.82 34.64 7.56
CA SER A 648 -29.09 36.06 7.27
C SER A 648 -27.92 36.99 7.68
N LYS A 649 -27.98 38.25 7.27
CA LYS A 649 -26.94 39.27 7.52
C LYS A 649 -26.69 39.53 9.00
N GLU A 650 -27.73 39.52 9.85
CA GLU A 650 -27.61 39.68 11.31
C GLU A 650 -26.73 38.58 11.96
N ASN A 651 -26.72 37.37 11.39
CA ASN A 651 -25.87 36.28 11.86
C ASN A 651 -24.40 36.48 11.48
N PHE A 652 -24.13 37.09 10.32
CA PHE A 652 -22.77 37.53 9.95
C PHE A 652 -22.30 38.69 10.83
N ASP A 653 -23.13 39.69 11.10
CA ASP A 653 -22.81 40.79 12.02
C ASP A 653 -22.49 40.29 13.44
N THR A 654 -23.26 39.31 13.93
CA THR A 654 -22.98 38.62 15.20
C THR A 654 -21.64 37.91 15.15
N ALA A 655 -21.36 37.12 14.11
CA ALA A 655 -20.10 36.39 13.96
C ALA A 655 -18.87 37.31 13.84
N LEU A 656 -18.99 38.45 13.14
CA LEU A 656 -17.96 39.50 13.05
C LEU A 656 -17.65 40.16 14.40
N SER A 657 -18.56 40.10 15.37
CA SER A 657 -18.29 40.58 16.74
C SER A 657 -17.54 39.55 17.60
N CYS A 658 -17.61 38.26 17.25
CA CYS A 658 -17.02 37.16 18.02
C CYS A 658 -15.62 36.74 17.54
N ILE A 659 -15.26 37.02 16.28
CA ILE A 659 -14.03 36.54 15.65
C ILE A 659 -12.99 37.64 15.54
N ALA A 660 -11.79 37.37 16.08
CA ALA A 660 -10.60 38.17 15.89
C ALA A 660 -9.74 37.61 14.74
N PRO A 661 -9.02 38.44 13.97
CA PRO A 661 -8.12 37.96 12.92
C PRO A 661 -6.95 37.15 13.50
N SER A 662 -6.63 36.00 12.89
CA SER A 662 -5.52 35.14 13.36
C SER A 662 -4.12 35.75 13.17
N VAL A 663 -3.99 36.82 12.37
CA VAL A 663 -2.71 37.48 12.07
C VAL A 663 -2.72 38.90 12.64
N SER A 664 -1.85 39.18 13.62
CA SER A 664 -1.78 40.53 14.19
C SER A 664 -1.14 41.53 13.22
N ALA A 665 -1.49 42.81 13.33
CA ALA A 665 -0.82 43.89 12.61
C ALA A 665 0.68 44.03 12.95
N SER A 666 1.17 43.36 14.01
CA SER A 666 2.61 43.24 14.29
C SER A 666 3.25 42.13 13.44
N ASP A 667 2.52 41.06 13.14
CA ASP A 667 3.00 39.92 12.36
C ASP A 667 2.96 40.20 10.86
N MET A 668 1.94 40.93 10.38
CA MET A 668 1.92 41.45 8.99
C MET A 668 3.23 42.18 8.66
N LYS A 669 3.67 43.10 9.54
CA LYS A 669 4.93 43.84 9.39
C LYS A 669 6.18 42.94 9.40
N LYS A 670 6.14 41.80 10.09
CA LYS A 670 7.21 40.78 10.05
C LYS A 670 7.19 40.04 8.71
N TYR A 671 6.03 39.61 8.23
CA TYR A 671 5.89 38.95 6.92
C TYR A 671 6.24 39.91 5.76
N ASP A 672 5.91 41.20 5.83
CA ASP A 672 6.33 42.21 4.86
C ASP A 672 7.84 42.45 4.84
N ALA A 673 8.49 42.41 6.02
CA ALA A 673 9.94 42.47 6.12
C ALA A 673 10.60 41.20 5.53
N LEU A 674 10.05 40.03 5.83
CA LEU A 674 10.47 38.76 5.22
C LEU A 674 10.23 38.75 3.71
N ARG A 675 9.13 39.33 3.21
CA ARG A 675 8.83 39.47 1.78
C ARG A 675 9.89 40.31 1.07
N LYS A 676 10.39 41.37 1.70
CA LYS A 676 11.49 42.20 1.16
C LYS A 676 12.87 41.51 1.21
N LEU A 677 13.01 40.42 1.96
CA LEU A 677 14.25 39.63 2.07
C LEU A 677 14.24 38.38 1.17
N TYR A 678 13.09 37.73 1.04
CA TYR A 678 12.93 36.42 0.36
C TYR A 678 12.09 36.47 -0.91
N GLY A 679 11.28 37.52 -1.12
CA GLY A 679 10.52 37.72 -2.36
C GLY A 679 11.40 38.29 -3.47
N LYS A 680 11.57 37.52 -4.54
CA LYS A 680 12.14 37.92 -5.83
C LYS A 680 11.25 37.40 -6.94
#